data_AF-A0A2S6RPB6-F1
#
_entry.id   AF-A0A2S6RPB6-F1
#
_cell.length_a   1.000
_cell.length_b   1.000
_cell.length_c   1.000
_cell.angle_alpha   90.00
_cell.angle_beta   90.00
_cell.angle_gamma   90.00
#
_symmetry.space_group_name_H-M   'P 1'
#
loop_
_entity.id
_entity.type
_entity.pdbx_description
1 polymer ?
#
loop_
_entity_poly.entity_id
_entity_poly.type
_entity_poly.pdbx_seq_one_letter_code
_entity_poly.pdbx_strand_id
1 'polypeptide(L)'
;MGMIPYIKNTPWRRAIIAANWANLTLTKVFCSNRLDQSTLNRSGQEGCFAVTCRKLFAIRKPAFGIVMALALLCTNACQTSQTQESIPESEVDNKNSAMFVPALPPTALPKSALGGYLAGRHARNIYDSRAASVFFGRALQADPNNPELLRRTLTATVGERRMGESLSLSNRLISLQILEPVALLSLATELVRTGAFPAARRQLSSLPKTGFYPYLQSLLAAWTFAGEGDGSAALEKLQFLTKSSNFSATHDYHASLIAELLGLTNLASATYKSTVSTVRGPSLRSVLAAGSFYERYGRIDDARRLYEAFPSAGPETTVIDAAMARLETGQMAPQLIANAKEGFAEALYEIGASFFKDRAYEPALIYTQMALHARPNLDVARILLADLYAATEHYVEAVETFREVPPESPFLWSARIRLAHALNQVGKLDEASRELRALAAERLERADPLMTLADLLRAEERYQDAVSVYDEAIARIATIEQHHWTVFYARGMSLERSGQWPRAESDLLRALELQPDQPLVLNYLGYSWVDMGVRLPEARSMIERAVAQRPNDGYIVDSLGWVLYQLEDFEAALVHLERAVELRPNDPVITDHYGDALWRIGRHSEARFQWRRALSLDPDANLAESVEEKLERDKPDELRTTDKS
;
A
#
# COMPACT_ATOMS: atom_id res chain seq x y z
N MET A 1 21.30 -62.84 8.33
CA MET A 1 22.77 -62.82 8.50
C MET A 1 23.30 -61.79 7.51
N GLY A 2 23.94 -60.65 7.82
CA GLY A 2 24.27 -59.93 9.04
C GLY A 2 24.87 -58.56 8.62
N MET A 3 24.56 -57.51 9.38
CA MET A 3 25.24 -56.19 9.55
C MET A 3 25.47 -55.20 8.36
N ILE A 4 24.62 -54.15 8.39
CA ILE A 4 24.67 -52.69 8.09
C ILE A 4 26.07 -51.98 7.91
N PRO A 5 26.18 -50.70 7.44
CA PRO A 5 26.00 -50.06 6.10
C PRO A 5 27.24 -49.23 5.64
N TYR A 6 27.22 -48.60 4.45
CA TYR A 6 27.57 -47.17 4.22
C TYR A 6 27.53 -46.83 2.71
N ILE A 7 26.72 -45.84 2.30
CA ILE A 7 26.76 -45.18 0.99
C ILE A 7 27.07 -43.68 1.22
N LYS A 8 28.13 -43.15 0.59
CA LYS A 8 28.47 -41.71 0.46
C LYS A 8 28.62 -41.42 -1.04
N ASN A 9 27.76 -40.59 -1.65
CA ASN A 9 27.73 -39.12 -1.72
C ASN A 9 28.77 -38.49 -2.68
N THR A 10 28.25 -38.10 -3.85
CA THR A 10 28.78 -37.19 -4.89
C THR A 10 28.50 -35.71 -4.57
N PRO A 11 29.23 -34.74 -5.17
CA PRO A 11 29.29 -33.36 -4.69
C PRO A 11 28.20 -32.45 -5.30
N TRP A 12 27.05 -32.34 -4.63
CA TRP A 12 26.06 -31.26 -4.74
C TRP A 12 25.62 -30.79 -3.33
N ARG A 13 26.58 -30.54 -2.43
CA ARG A 13 26.32 -30.17 -1.03
C ARG A 13 27.20 -29.05 -0.46
N ARG A 14 27.35 -27.94 -1.20
CA ARG A 14 27.89 -26.67 -0.64
C ARG A 14 27.16 -25.39 -1.06
N ALA A 15 25.86 -25.48 -1.39
CA ALA A 15 24.98 -24.29 -1.49
C ALA A 15 23.72 -24.39 -0.62
N ILE A 16 23.54 -25.49 0.12
CA ILE A 16 22.44 -25.66 1.08
C ILE A 16 23.07 -26.22 2.36
N ILE A 17 23.71 -25.33 3.13
CA ILE A 17 24.04 -25.35 4.58
C ILE A 17 24.88 -24.07 4.80
N ALA A 18 24.23 -22.92 4.70
CA ALA A 18 24.69 -21.62 5.22
C ALA A 18 23.51 -20.66 5.52
N ALA A 19 22.26 -21.11 5.34
CA ALA A 19 21.05 -20.31 5.57
C ALA A 19 20.13 -20.90 6.66
N ASN A 20 20.63 -21.81 7.51
CA ASN A 20 19.82 -22.47 8.53
C ASN A 20 20.41 -22.39 9.96
N TRP A 21 21.20 -21.35 10.25
CA TRP A 21 21.80 -21.12 11.59
C TRP A 21 21.62 -19.68 12.12
N ALA A 22 20.59 -18.96 11.66
CA ALA A 22 20.26 -17.61 12.16
C ALA A 22 18.81 -17.48 12.68
N ASN A 23 18.16 -18.57 13.08
CA ASN A 23 16.83 -18.51 13.69
C ASN A 23 16.60 -19.66 14.67
N LEU A 24 17.35 -19.71 15.78
CA LEU A 24 17.00 -20.47 16.98
C LEU A 24 17.99 -20.17 18.12
N THR A 25 17.81 -19.02 18.77
CA THR A 25 18.06 -18.86 20.23
C THR A 25 17.72 -17.43 20.64
N LEU A 26 16.64 -17.26 21.42
CA LEU A 26 16.64 -16.55 22.70
C LEU A 26 15.20 -16.36 23.18
N THR A 27 14.74 -17.24 24.05
CA THR A 27 13.81 -16.85 25.11
C THR A 27 14.08 -17.68 26.35
N LYS A 28 14.30 -16.95 27.46
CA LYS A 28 14.27 -17.36 28.89
C LYS A 28 15.48 -18.13 29.46
N VAL A 29 16.27 -17.39 30.22
CA VAL A 29 16.71 -17.82 31.56
C VAL A 29 16.18 -16.81 32.57
N PHE A 30 15.35 -17.29 33.49
CA PHE A 30 14.94 -16.60 34.72
C PHE A 30 15.96 -16.94 35.81
N CYS A 31 16.43 -15.95 36.57
CA CYS A 31 16.74 -16.15 37.98
C CYS A 31 16.62 -14.82 38.75
N SER A 32 15.59 -14.78 39.60
CA SER A 32 15.46 -14.10 40.89
C SER A 32 16.57 -13.13 41.32
N ASN A 33 16.17 -11.88 41.61
CA ASN A 33 16.31 -11.37 42.98
C ASN A 33 15.25 -10.29 43.29
N ARG A 34 14.53 -10.51 44.40
CA ARG A 34 13.77 -9.49 45.14
C ARG A 34 14.73 -8.42 45.64
N LEU A 35 14.33 -7.16 45.61
CA LEU A 35 14.22 -6.30 46.81
C LEU A 35 13.67 -4.92 46.44
N ASP A 36 12.45 -4.70 46.95
CA ASP A 36 11.92 -3.52 47.64
C ASP A 36 11.84 -2.13 47.00
N GLN A 37 10.65 -1.55 47.15
CA GLN A 37 10.34 -0.14 46.99
C GLN A 37 10.68 0.59 48.28
N SER A 38 11.63 1.53 48.23
CA SER A 38 11.56 2.79 48.99
C SER A 38 12.85 3.58 48.80
N THR A 39 12.79 4.70 48.09
CA THR A 39 13.14 6.04 48.61
C THR A 39 13.14 7.07 47.48
N LEU A 40 12.57 8.20 47.83
CA LEU A 40 12.45 9.41 47.04
C LEU A 40 13.78 10.13 46.83
N ASN A 41 13.76 10.97 45.79
CA ASN A 41 14.29 12.34 45.71
C ASN A 41 15.69 12.60 45.11
N ARG A 42 15.60 13.42 44.05
CA ARG A 42 16.32 14.67 43.73
C ARG A 42 17.64 14.63 42.95
N SER A 43 17.56 15.43 41.88
CA SER A 43 18.53 16.40 41.33
C SER A 43 19.75 15.94 40.53
N GLY A 44 19.82 16.41 39.29
CA GLY A 44 20.82 17.44 38.93
C GLY A 44 22.06 17.00 38.12
N GLN A 45 22.07 17.44 36.86
CA GLN A 45 23.20 17.92 36.03
C GLN A 45 24.43 17.05 35.69
N GLU A 46 24.69 17.06 34.37
CA GLU A 46 25.98 17.23 33.65
C GLU A 46 27.04 16.11 33.62
N GLY A 47 27.58 15.87 32.40
CA GLY A 47 28.93 15.35 32.20
C GLY A 47 29.13 14.37 31.03
N CYS A 48 29.59 14.88 29.88
CA CYS A 48 30.21 14.11 28.78
C CYS A 48 31.38 13.22 29.25
N PHE A 49 31.57 12.04 28.64
CA PHE A 49 32.92 11.54 28.30
C PHE A 49 32.88 10.55 27.13
N ALA A 50 33.76 10.81 26.16
CA ALA A 50 34.07 9.98 24.99
C ALA A 50 35.04 8.85 25.36
N VAL A 51 34.97 7.71 24.65
CA VAL A 51 36.08 6.76 24.54
C VAL A 51 36.25 6.31 23.09
N THR A 52 37.30 6.85 22.47
CA THR A 52 38.00 6.32 21.29
C THR A 52 38.89 5.15 21.68
N CYS A 53 38.97 4.11 20.85
CA CYS A 53 40.17 3.25 20.79
C CYS A 53 40.52 2.92 19.34
N ARG A 54 41.81 3.06 19.03
CA ARG A 54 42.43 3.04 17.71
C ARG A 54 43.38 1.84 17.65
N LYS A 55 43.41 1.17 16.49
CA LYS A 55 44.62 0.74 15.73
C LYS A 55 45.48 -0.45 16.25
N LEU A 56 45.65 -1.51 15.43
CA LEU A 56 46.87 -1.80 14.58
C LEU A 56 47.05 -3.31 14.22
N PHE A 57 47.27 -3.55 12.91
CA PHE A 57 48.23 -4.48 12.23
C PHE A 57 48.13 -6.01 12.46
N ALA A 58 48.46 -6.94 11.55
CA ALA A 58 49.18 -6.93 10.27
C ALA A 58 49.10 -8.30 9.54
N ILE A 59 49.09 -8.25 8.20
CA ILE A 59 49.93 -8.98 7.21
C ILE A 59 50.01 -10.54 7.24
N ARG A 60 49.61 -11.20 6.12
CA ARG A 60 50.49 -12.03 5.23
C ARG A 60 49.71 -12.71 4.07
N LYS A 61 50.12 -12.45 2.82
CA LYS A 61 49.96 -13.33 1.62
C LYS A 61 51.11 -14.38 1.59
N PRO A 62 51.06 -15.49 0.82
CA PRO A 62 51.33 -15.57 -0.66
C PRO A 62 50.28 -16.44 -1.40
N ALA A 63 49.94 -16.32 -2.70
CA ALA A 63 50.65 -16.28 -3.99
C ALA A 63 51.07 -17.66 -4.56
N PHE A 64 50.95 -17.79 -5.91
CA PHE A 64 51.19 -18.91 -6.85
C PHE A 64 50.01 -19.88 -7.10
N GLY A 65 49.62 -20.25 -8.33
CA GLY A 65 50.13 -19.91 -9.66
C GLY A 65 49.67 -20.94 -10.72
N ILE A 66 49.01 -20.43 -11.78
CA ILE A 66 49.13 -20.74 -13.22
C ILE A 66 48.82 -22.19 -13.76
N VAL A 67 48.08 -22.22 -14.90
CA VAL A 67 48.36 -22.94 -16.18
C VAL A 67 47.24 -23.87 -16.74
N MET A 68 46.65 -23.36 -17.85
CA MET A 68 46.15 -24.04 -19.09
C MET A 68 44.86 -24.89 -19.09
N ALA A 69 44.12 -25.04 -20.20
CA ALA A 69 43.91 -24.34 -21.48
C ALA A 69 43.01 -25.26 -22.36
N LEU A 70 42.37 -24.66 -23.38
CA LEU A 70 41.77 -25.25 -24.60
C LEU A 70 40.45 -26.06 -24.43
N ALA A 71 39.50 -26.07 -25.36
CA ALA A 71 39.14 -25.27 -26.55
C ALA A 71 37.90 -25.94 -27.20
N LEU A 72 37.32 -25.25 -28.20
CA LEU A 72 36.34 -25.67 -29.22
C LEU A 72 34.85 -25.71 -28.81
N LEU A 73 33.98 -24.83 -29.34
CA LEU A 73 33.52 -24.53 -30.73
C LEU A 73 32.26 -25.33 -31.09
N CYS A 74 31.17 -24.60 -31.39
CA CYS A 74 30.11 -24.82 -32.41
C CYS A 74 28.95 -23.84 -32.08
N THR A 75 28.87 -22.63 -32.62
CA THR A 75 28.29 -22.19 -33.91
C THR A 75 26.81 -22.52 -34.16
N ASN A 76 26.04 -21.42 -34.22
CA ASN A 76 25.07 -21.01 -35.25
C ASN A 76 23.65 -21.58 -35.37
N ALA A 77 22.79 -20.60 -35.69
CA ALA A 77 21.65 -20.59 -36.63
C ALA A 77 20.27 -20.56 -35.93
N CYS A 78 19.27 -19.78 -36.37
CA CYS A 78 19.17 -18.78 -37.42
C CYS A 78 17.84 -18.03 -37.19
N GLN A 79 17.82 -16.73 -37.49
CA GLN A 79 16.60 -15.97 -37.75
C GLN A 79 16.04 -16.32 -39.13
N THR A 80 14.71 -16.26 -39.28
CA THR A 80 14.05 -15.97 -40.57
C THR A 80 12.79 -15.14 -40.34
N SER A 81 12.57 -14.24 -41.29
CA SER A 81 11.65 -13.12 -41.33
C SER A 81 10.48 -13.34 -42.31
N GLN A 82 9.47 -12.46 -42.21
CA GLN A 82 8.40 -12.14 -43.18
C GLN A 82 7.28 -13.20 -43.32
N THR A 83 5.99 -12.86 -43.43
CA THR A 83 5.34 -11.87 -44.30
C THR A 83 3.98 -11.39 -43.77
N GLN A 84 3.64 -10.12 -44.06
CA GLN A 84 2.29 -9.53 -43.96
C GLN A 84 1.37 -10.09 -45.07
N GLU A 85 0.12 -10.38 -44.71
CA GLU A 85 -1.01 -10.46 -45.65
C GLU A 85 -2.21 -9.68 -45.06
N SER A 86 -2.81 -8.84 -45.90
CA SER A 86 -3.93 -7.92 -45.63
C SER A 86 -5.18 -8.37 -46.40
N ILE A 87 -6.34 -8.54 -45.74
CA ILE A 87 -7.67 -8.55 -46.39
C ILE A 87 -8.77 -8.05 -45.39
N PRO A 88 -10.00 -7.66 -45.80
CA PRO A 88 -10.50 -6.27 -45.80
C PRO A 88 -11.69 -6.01 -44.84
N GLU A 89 -12.02 -4.73 -44.66
CA GLU A 89 -13.23 -4.25 -43.97
C GLU A 89 -14.52 -4.60 -44.72
N SER A 90 -15.35 -5.48 -44.15
CA SER A 90 -16.82 -5.40 -44.25
C SER A 90 -17.48 -6.40 -43.31
N GLU A 91 -18.03 -5.93 -42.19
CA GLU A 91 -19.39 -6.25 -41.68
C GLU A 91 -19.53 -5.68 -40.26
N VAL A 92 -20.11 -4.48 -40.21
CA VAL A 92 -20.69 -3.90 -39.01
C VAL A 92 -22.00 -4.64 -38.76
N ASP A 93 -22.01 -5.56 -37.81
CA ASP A 93 -23.23 -5.92 -37.11
C ASP A 93 -22.97 -6.35 -35.66
N ASN A 94 -23.14 -5.38 -34.77
CA ASN A 94 -23.86 -5.49 -33.51
C ASN A 94 -23.65 -6.78 -32.68
N LYS A 95 -22.72 -6.73 -31.72
CA LYS A 95 -22.89 -7.33 -30.38
C LYS A 95 -21.95 -6.67 -29.37
N ASN A 96 -22.50 -5.66 -28.69
CA ASN A 96 -22.18 -5.39 -27.29
C ASN A 96 -22.49 -6.64 -26.47
N SER A 97 -21.52 -7.54 -26.38
CA SER A 97 -21.37 -8.43 -25.24
C SER A 97 -20.01 -8.09 -24.66
N ALA A 98 -20.02 -7.49 -23.47
CA ALA A 98 -18.85 -7.46 -22.62
C ALA A 98 -18.16 -8.82 -22.74
N MET A 99 -16.92 -8.85 -23.23
CA MET A 99 -16.10 -10.05 -23.16
C MET A 99 -15.91 -10.32 -21.67
N PHE A 100 -16.83 -11.10 -21.13
CA PHE A 100 -16.56 -12.01 -20.04
C PHE A 100 -15.37 -12.82 -20.55
N VAL A 101 -14.16 -12.44 -20.12
CA VAL A 101 -13.08 -13.41 -20.08
C VAL A 101 -13.32 -14.12 -18.75
N PRO A 102 -14.04 -15.26 -18.72
CA PRO A 102 -14.02 -16.07 -17.52
C PRO A 102 -12.55 -16.37 -17.26
N ALA A 103 -12.05 -15.99 -16.07
CA ALA A 103 -10.75 -16.43 -15.61
C ALA A 103 -10.67 -17.94 -15.87
N LEU A 104 -9.69 -18.35 -16.67
CA LEU A 104 -9.52 -19.72 -17.12
C LEU A 104 -9.62 -20.62 -15.87
N PRO A 105 -10.55 -21.61 -15.81
CA PRO A 105 -10.50 -22.61 -14.76
C PRO A 105 -9.09 -23.18 -14.78
N PRO A 106 -8.38 -23.32 -13.63
CA PRO A 106 -6.96 -23.65 -13.62
C PRO A 106 -6.71 -24.86 -14.52
N THR A 107 -6.17 -24.60 -15.70
CA THR A 107 -6.19 -25.51 -16.86
C THR A 107 -5.34 -26.76 -16.63
N ALA A 108 -4.55 -26.75 -15.55
CA ALA A 108 -3.93 -27.93 -14.97
C ALA A 108 -4.27 -28.02 -13.47
N LEU A 109 -5.36 -28.72 -13.12
CA LEU A 109 -5.54 -29.13 -11.74
C LEU A 109 -4.38 -30.06 -11.33
N PRO A 110 -3.74 -29.82 -10.17
CA PRO A 110 -2.64 -30.66 -9.73
C PRO A 110 -3.10 -32.12 -9.58
N LYS A 111 -2.30 -33.03 -10.15
CA LYS A 111 -2.60 -34.47 -10.17
C LYS A 111 -2.51 -35.13 -8.78
N SER A 112 -1.82 -34.49 -7.83
CA SER A 112 -1.61 -35.00 -6.47
C SER A 112 -2.06 -34.02 -5.40
N ALA A 113 -2.38 -34.52 -4.21
CA ALA A 113 -2.76 -33.71 -3.05
C ALA A 113 -1.64 -32.75 -2.62
N LEU A 114 -0.38 -33.21 -2.67
CA LEU A 114 0.78 -32.36 -2.38
C LEU A 114 0.94 -31.24 -3.41
N GLY A 115 0.69 -31.53 -4.69
CA GLY A 115 0.67 -30.51 -5.74
C GLY A 115 -0.42 -29.46 -5.49
N GLY A 116 -1.63 -29.90 -5.09
CA GLY A 116 -2.71 -29.00 -4.68
C GLY A 116 -2.34 -28.12 -3.50
N TYR A 117 -1.70 -28.68 -2.48
CA TYR A 117 -1.26 -27.91 -1.32
C TYR A 117 -0.20 -26.86 -1.68
N LEU A 118 0.82 -27.23 -2.47
CA LEU A 118 1.88 -26.29 -2.87
C LEU A 118 1.36 -25.20 -3.81
N ALA A 119 0.51 -25.54 -4.78
CA ALA A 119 -0.13 -24.58 -5.66
C ALA A 119 -1.04 -23.62 -4.86
N GLY A 120 -1.83 -24.13 -3.92
CA GLY A 120 -2.66 -23.31 -3.04
C GLY A 120 -1.84 -22.37 -2.16
N ARG A 121 -0.69 -22.82 -1.65
CA ARG A 121 0.23 -21.95 -0.88
C ARG A 121 0.80 -20.83 -1.72
N HIS A 122 1.19 -21.11 -2.96
CA HIS A 122 1.67 -20.10 -3.88
C HIS A 122 0.56 -19.09 -4.20
N ALA A 123 -0.63 -19.56 -4.60
CA ALA A 123 -1.80 -18.73 -4.87
C ALA A 123 -2.13 -17.79 -3.68
N ARG A 124 -2.16 -18.33 -2.45
CA ARG A 124 -2.38 -17.50 -1.26
C ARG A 124 -1.28 -16.45 -1.04
N ASN A 125 -0.01 -16.79 -1.29
CA ASN A 125 1.09 -15.85 -1.12
C ASN A 125 1.04 -14.68 -2.11
N ILE A 126 0.42 -14.89 -3.28
CA ILE A 126 0.16 -13.84 -4.26
C ILE A 126 -1.28 -13.30 -4.15
N TYR A 127 -1.99 -13.58 -3.05
CA TYR A 127 -3.37 -13.15 -2.76
C TYR A 127 -4.48 -13.61 -3.73
N ASP A 128 -4.21 -14.59 -4.60
CA ASP A 128 -5.21 -15.21 -5.46
C ASP A 128 -6.07 -16.20 -4.65
N SER A 129 -7.11 -15.67 -4.01
CA SER A 129 -8.04 -16.44 -3.18
C SER A 129 -8.85 -17.46 -4.01
N ARG A 130 -9.11 -17.15 -5.28
CA ARG A 130 -9.84 -18.00 -6.22
C ARG A 130 -9.09 -19.28 -6.48
N ALA A 131 -7.87 -19.17 -6.96
CA ALA A 131 -7.00 -20.32 -7.21
C ALA A 131 -6.66 -21.04 -5.91
N ALA A 132 -6.40 -20.31 -4.81
CA ALA A 132 -6.15 -20.92 -3.50
C ALA A 132 -7.32 -21.80 -3.04
N SER A 133 -8.57 -21.34 -3.20
CA SER A 133 -9.76 -22.11 -2.82
C SER A 133 -9.87 -23.41 -3.62
N VAL A 134 -9.59 -23.36 -4.93
CA VAL A 134 -9.62 -24.52 -5.83
C VAL A 134 -8.50 -25.51 -5.47
N PHE A 135 -7.27 -25.04 -5.31
CA PHE A 135 -6.12 -25.90 -5.06
C PHE A 135 -6.10 -26.52 -3.66
N PHE A 136 -6.45 -25.75 -2.62
CA PHE A 136 -6.63 -26.30 -1.28
C PHE A 136 -7.84 -27.24 -1.21
N GLY A 137 -8.94 -26.90 -1.87
CA GLY A 137 -10.10 -27.80 -1.99
C GLY A 137 -9.73 -29.14 -2.62
N ARG A 138 -8.88 -29.13 -3.66
CA ARG A 138 -8.37 -30.36 -4.28
C ARG A 138 -7.49 -31.18 -3.34
N ALA A 139 -6.60 -30.54 -2.57
CA ALA A 139 -5.80 -31.23 -1.56
C ALA A 139 -6.68 -31.80 -0.45
N LEU A 140 -7.71 -31.05 -0.03
CA LEU A 140 -8.66 -31.43 1.01
C LEU A 140 -9.47 -32.68 0.62
N GLN A 141 -9.77 -32.89 -0.67
CA GLN A 141 -10.46 -34.11 -1.12
C GLN A 141 -9.68 -35.40 -0.78
N ALA A 142 -8.35 -35.34 -0.74
CA ALA A 142 -7.52 -36.50 -0.42
C ALA A 142 -7.40 -36.77 1.09
N ASP A 143 -7.53 -35.73 1.92
CA ASP A 143 -7.56 -35.83 3.38
C ASP A 143 -8.64 -34.88 3.95
N PRO A 144 -9.92 -35.28 3.89
CA PRO A 144 -11.04 -34.37 4.15
C PRO A 144 -11.11 -33.82 5.58
N ASN A 145 -10.52 -34.51 6.55
CA ASN A 145 -10.55 -34.11 7.96
C ASN A 145 -9.26 -33.42 8.39
N ASN A 146 -8.33 -33.14 7.47
CA ASN A 146 -7.10 -32.44 7.77
C ASN A 146 -7.38 -31.02 8.28
N PRO A 147 -7.02 -30.69 9.54
CA PRO A 147 -7.27 -29.37 10.10
C PRO A 147 -6.68 -28.24 9.26
N GLU A 148 -5.43 -28.39 8.80
CA GLU A 148 -4.71 -27.32 8.12
C GLU A 148 -5.32 -27.02 6.75
N LEU A 149 -5.71 -28.06 6.00
CA LEU A 149 -6.38 -27.89 4.72
C LEU A 149 -7.77 -27.29 4.87
N LEU A 150 -8.53 -27.70 5.91
CA LEU A 150 -9.82 -27.10 6.22
C LEU A 150 -9.70 -25.60 6.49
N ARG A 151 -8.74 -25.20 7.33
CA ARG A 151 -8.50 -23.78 7.65
C ARG A 151 -8.13 -22.96 6.43
N ARG A 152 -7.20 -23.45 5.61
CA ARG A 152 -6.75 -22.75 4.39
C ARG A 152 -7.84 -22.64 3.34
N THR A 153 -8.61 -23.71 3.14
CA THR A 153 -9.75 -23.70 2.22
C THR A 153 -10.83 -22.75 2.73
N LEU A 154 -11.07 -22.71 4.04
CA LEU A 154 -12.01 -21.76 4.66
C LEU A 154 -11.59 -20.31 4.40
N THR A 155 -10.34 -19.93 4.71
CA THR A 155 -9.86 -18.56 4.48
C THR A 155 -9.98 -18.17 3.00
N ALA A 156 -9.56 -19.04 2.08
CA ALA A 156 -9.66 -18.77 0.65
C ALA A 156 -11.12 -18.64 0.16
N THR A 157 -12.04 -19.47 0.66
CA THR A 157 -13.46 -19.38 0.29
C THR A 157 -14.15 -18.13 0.85
N VAL A 158 -13.76 -17.65 2.05
CA VAL A 158 -14.22 -16.35 2.55
C VAL A 158 -13.67 -15.21 1.69
N GLY A 159 -12.38 -15.25 1.33
CA GLY A 159 -11.75 -14.25 0.44
C GLY A 159 -12.46 -14.12 -0.91
N GLU A 160 -12.96 -15.24 -1.44
CA GLU A 160 -13.74 -15.35 -2.69
C GLU A 160 -15.24 -15.07 -2.54
N ARG A 161 -15.70 -14.54 -1.41
CA ARG A 161 -17.13 -14.28 -1.14
C ARG A 161 -18.02 -15.55 -1.23
N ARG A 162 -17.44 -16.76 -1.19
CA ARG A 162 -18.16 -18.05 -1.25
C ARG A 162 -18.70 -18.44 0.12
N MET A 163 -19.54 -17.58 0.70
CA MET A 163 -19.95 -17.66 2.11
C MET A 163 -20.74 -18.93 2.46
N GLY A 164 -21.53 -19.49 1.53
CA GLY A 164 -22.23 -20.75 1.78
C GLY A 164 -21.27 -21.93 2.03
N GLU A 165 -20.20 -22.01 1.26
CA GLU A 165 -19.17 -23.04 1.43
C GLU A 165 -18.30 -22.79 2.66
N SER A 166 -17.94 -21.52 2.91
CA SER A 166 -17.17 -21.15 4.11
C SER A 166 -17.91 -21.55 5.40
N LEU A 167 -19.23 -21.37 5.45
CA LEU A 167 -20.05 -21.80 6.60
C LEU A 167 -20.08 -23.33 6.76
N SER A 168 -20.11 -24.08 5.67
CA SER A 168 -20.02 -25.55 5.70
C SER A 168 -18.67 -26.01 6.29
N LEU A 169 -17.57 -25.43 5.80
CA LEU A 169 -16.22 -25.69 6.31
C LEU A 169 -16.06 -25.27 7.77
N SER A 170 -16.66 -24.14 8.16
CA SER A 170 -16.66 -23.64 9.53
C SER A 170 -17.34 -24.61 10.49
N ASN A 171 -18.54 -25.08 10.15
CA ASN A 171 -19.26 -26.08 10.93
C ASN A 171 -18.47 -27.39 11.05
N ARG A 172 -17.79 -27.80 9.97
CA ARG A 172 -16.93 -28.99 9.99
C ARG A 172 -15.75 -28.84 10.96
N LEU A 173 -15.04 -27.70 10.94
CA LEU A 173 -13.96 -27.42 11.89
C LEU A 173 -14.45 -27.48 13.34
N ILE A 174 -15.60 -26.89 13.65
CA ILE A 174 -16.19 -26.92 14.99
C ILE A 174 -16.60 -28.34 15.39
N SER A 175 -17.16 -29.14 14.47
CA SER A 175 -17.50 -30.55 14.73
C SER A 175 -16.29 -31.42 15.10
N LEU A 176 -15.10 -31.03 14.60
CA LEU A 176 -13.81 -31.64 14.93
C LEU A 176 -13.17 -31.03 16.20
N GLN A 177 -13.91 -30.20 16.95
CA GLN A 177 -13.44 -29.47 18.13
C GLN A 177 -12.28 -28.50 17.86
N ILE A 178 -12.21 -27.97 16.63
CA ILE A 178 -11.18 -27.04 16.21
C ILE A 178 -11.75 -25.62 16.24
N LEU A 179 -11.37 -24.87 17.28
CA LEU A 179 -11.76 -23.48 17.47
C LEU A 179 -10.88 -22.56 16.62
N GLU A 180 -11.17 -22.51 15.32
CA GLU A 180 -10.49 -21.60 14.40
C GLU A 180 -11.21 -20.24 14.33
N PRO A 181 -10.50 -19.10 14.50
CA PRO A 181 -11.13 -17.78 14.56
C PRO A 181 -11.96 -17.39 13.34
N VAL A 182 -11.48 -17.61 12.11
CA VAL A 182 -12.23 -17.29 10.89
C VAL A 182 -13.53 -18.11 10.82
N ALA A 183 -13.53 -19.36 11.27
CA ALA A 183 -14.71 -20.21 11.33
C ALA A 183 -15.74 -19.66 12.33
N LEU A 184 -15.28 -19.33 13.54
CA LEU A 184 -16.12 -18.75 14.59
C LEU A 184 -16.72 -17.41 14.16
N LEU A 185 -15.91 -16.55 13.52
CA LEU A 185 -16.35 -15.25 13.02
C LEU A 185 -17.30 -15.37 11.83
N SER A 186 -17.04 -16.29 10.89
CA SER A 186 -17.95 -16.55 9.75
C SER A 186 -19.34 -16.96 10.24
N LEU A 187 -19.39 -17.90 11.19
CA LEU A 187 -20.65 -18.36 11.78
C LEU A 187 -21.33 -17.28 12.63
N ALA A 188 -20.57 -16.52 13.44
CA ALA A 188 -21.13 -15.42 14.21
C ALA A 188 -21.72 -14.33 13.29
N THR A 189 -21.05 -14.02 12.18
CA THR A 189 -21.51 -13.07 11.17
C THR A 189 -22.81 -13.54 10.53
N GLU A 190 -22.90 -14.82 10.14
CA GLU A 190 -24.14 -15.41 9.61
C GLU A 190 -25.28 -15.35 10.64
N LEU A 191 -25.00 -15.71 11.89
CA LEU A 191 -26.00 -15.67 12.97
C LEU A 191 -26.51 -14.25 13.22
N VAL A 192 -25.63 -13.23 13.17
CA VAL A 192 -26.06 -11.82 13.26
C VAL A 192 -26.90 -11.43 12.05
N ARG A 193 -26.49 -11.80 10.83
CA ARG A 193 -27.24 -11.54 9.60
C ARG A 193 -28.67 -12.09 9.69
N THR A 194 -28.84 -13.28 10.27
CA THR A 194 -30.15 -13.91 10.50
C THR A 194 -30.86 -13.45 11.79
N GLY A 195 -30.24 -12.58 12.61
CA GLY A 195 -30.83 -12.04 13.84
C GLY A 195 -30.71 -12.91 15.09
N ALA A 196 -29.94 -13.99 15.05
CA ALA A 196 -29.71 -14.91 16.15
C ALA A 196 -28.59 -14.42 17.11
N PHE A 197 -28.77 -13.23 17.70
CA PHE A 197 -27.75 -12.55 18.50
C PHE A 197 -27.19 -13.37 19.68
N PRO A 198 -27.99 -14.09 20.50
CA PRO A 198 -27.45 -14.92 21.58
C PRO A 198 -26.58 -16.07 21.08
N ALA A 199 -26.94 -16.66 19.93
CA ALA A 199 -26.16 -17.73 19.32
C ALA A 199 -24.83 -17.18 18.79
N ALA A 200 -24.85 -16.01 18.14
CA ALA A 200 -23.64 -15.32 17.70
C ALA A 200 -22.69 -15.05 18.89
N ARG A 201 -23.20 -14.55 20.03
CA ARG A 201 -22.38 -14.34 21.24
C ARG A 201 -21.71 -15.59 21.76
N ARG A 202 -22.40 -16.73 21.72
CA ARG A 202 -21.79 -18.02 22.13
C ARG A 202 -20.61 -18.37 21.24
N GLN A 203 -20.75 -18.18 19.92
CA GLN A 203 -19.63 -18.37 18.99
C GLN A 203 -18.47 -17.41 19.28
N LEU A 204 -18.76 -16.11 19.43
CA LEU A 204 -17.74 -15.09 19.74
C LEU A 204 -17.01 -15.38 21.06
N SER A 205 -17.71 -15.91 22.07
CA SER A 205 -17.09 -16.26 23.35
C SER A 205 -16.05 -17.39 23.28
N SER A 206 -16.03 -18.13 22.17
CA SER A 206 -15.06 -19.20 21.90
C SER A 206 -13.80 -18.71 21.19
N LEU A 207 -13.72 -17.40 20.87
CA LEU A 207 -12.51 -16.81 20.29
C LEU A 207 -11.32 -16.92 21.25
N PRO A 208 -10.07 -16.92 20.72
CA PRO A 208 -8.88 -16.96 21.56
C PRO A 208 -8.86 -15.83 22.59
N LYS A 209 -8.41 -16.12 23.82
CA LYS A 209 -8.35 -15.15 24.92
C LYS A 209 -7.07 -14.29 24.91
N THR A 210 -6.31 -14.33 23.83
CA THR A 210 -4.98 -13.70 23.71
C THR A 210 -4.90 -12.82 22.47
N GLY A 211 -3.94 -11.87 22.48
CA GLY A 211 -3.70 -10.98 21.35
C GLY A 211 -4.86 -10.00 21.12
N PHE A 212 -5.24 -9.82 19.85
CA PHE A 212 -6.29 -8.90 19.42
C PHE A 212 -7.71 -9.41 19.69
N TYR A 213 -7.92 -10.73 19.75
CA TYR A 213 -9.24 -11.35 19.80
C TYR A 213 -10.13 -10.93 20.97
N PRO A 214 -9.63 -10.65 22.20
CA PRO A 214 -10.47 -10.12 23.28
C PRO A 214 -11.11 -8.76 22.95
N TYR A 215 -10.40 -7.89 22.24
CA TYR A 215 -10.92 -6.59 21.81
C TYR A 215 -11.97 -6.77 20.71
N LEU A 216 -11.68 -7.63 19.73
CA LEU A 216 -12.62 -8.02 18.68
C LEU A 216 -13.92 -8.61 19.27
N GLN A 217 -13.79 -9.56 20.20
CA GLN A 217 -14.93 -10.18 20.87
C GLN A 217 -15.75 -9.14 21.63
N SER A 218 -15.11 -8.25 22.39
CA SER A 218 -15.76 -7.18 23.15
C SER A 218 -16.60 -6.29 22.22
N LEU A 219 -16.01 -5.83 21.11
CA LEU A 219 -16.66 -4.98 20.12
C LEU A 219 -17.85 -5.68 19.44
N LEU A 220 -17.63 -6.86 18.88
CA LEU A 220 -18.66 -7.59 18.15
C LEU A 220 -19.80 -8.06 19.09
N ALA A 221 -19.48 -8.46 20.32
CA ALA A 221 -20.49 -8.83 21.31
C ALA A 221 -21.34 -7.61 21.73
N ALA A 222 -20.79 -6.40 21.83
CA ALA A 222 -21.57 -5.21 22.15
C ALA A 222 -22.73 -5.01 21.16
N TRP A 223 -22.48 -5.17 19.86
CA TRP A 223 -23.52 -5.07 18.83
C TRP A 223 -24.59 -6.16 18.93
N THR A 224 -24.24 -7.36 19.37
CA THR A 224 -25.26 -8.39 19.61
C THR A 224 -26.18 -8.07 20.79
N PHE A 225 -25.67 -7.42 21.86
CA PHE A 225 -26.52 -6.96 22.98
C PHE A 225 -27.40 -5.79 22.56
N ALA A 226 -26.85 -4.85 21.79
CA ALA A 226 -27.63 -3.76 21.20
C ALA A 226 -28.77 -4.28 20.30
N GLY A 227 -28.53 -5.38 19.57
CA GLY A 227 -29.56 -6.05 18.75
C GLY A 227 -30.72 -6.67 19.55
N GLU A 228 -30.54 -6.89 20.85
CA GLU A 228 -31.61 -7.31 21.77
C GLU A 228 -32.19 -6.15 22.57
N GLY A 229 -31.75 -4.92 22.32
CA GLY A 229 -32.16 -3.72 23.06
C GLY A 229 -31.47 -3.53 24.41
N ASP A 230 -30.49 -4.38 24.77
CA ASP A 230 -29.74 -4.26 26.02
C ASP A 230 -28.56 -3.30 25.89
N GLY A 231 -28.86 -2.01 25.94
CA GLY A 231 -27.86 -0.95 25.85
C GLY A 231 -26.85 -0.93 26.99
N SER A 232 -27.28 -1.30 28.20
CA SER A 232 -26.41 -1.34 29.37
C SER A 232 -25.32 -2.39 29.18
N ALA A 233 -25.69 -3.62 28.83
CA ALA A 233 -24.73 -4.68 28.56
C ALA A 233 -23.86 -4.36 27.33
N ALA A 234 -24.43 -3.75 26.29
CA ALA A 234 -23.68 -3.36 25.10
C ALA A 234 -22.54 -2.37 25.44
N LEU A 235 -22.87 -1.30 26.17
CA LEU A 235 -21.89 -0.28 26.58
C LEU A 235 -20.88 -0.83 27.59
N GLU A 236 -21.31 -1.71 28.51
CA GLU A 236 -20.40 -2.40 29.43
C GLU A 236 -19.38 -3.26 28.67
N LYS A 237 -19.79 -3.97 27.61
CA LYS A 237 -18.86 -4.75 26.79
C LYS A 237 -17.82 -3.87 26.11
N LEU A 238 -18.21 -2.69 25.61
CA LEU A 238 -17.27 -1.77 24.97
C LEU A 238 -16.20 -1.25 25.94
N GLN A 239 -16.48 -1.14 27.25
CA GLN A 239 -15.50 -0.66 28.23
C GLN A 239 -14.17 -1.43 28.22
N PHE A 240 -14.14 -2.68 27.75
CA PHE A 240 -12.88 -3.40 27.61
C PHE A 240 -11.91 -2.75 26.62
N LEU A 241 -12.43 -2.08 25.58
CA LEU A 241 -11.62 -1.38 24.57
C LEU A 241 -10.83 -0.21 25.16
N THR A 242 -11.34 0.44 26.21
CA THR A 242 -10.66 1.59 26.86
C THR A 242 -9.39 1.19 27.61
N LYS A 243 -9.17 -0.11 27.86
CA LYS A 243 -7.94 -0.62 28.49
C LYS A 243 -6.69 -0.45 27.61
N SER A 244 -6.86 -0.14 26.33
CA SER A 244 -5.77 0.13 25.40
C SER A 244 -6.03 1.45 24.68
N SER A 245 -5.03 2.33 24.70
CA SER A 245 -5.09 3.61 23.97
C SER A 245 -5.29 3.43 22.46
N ASN A 246 -4.97 2.26 21.90
CA ASN A 246 -5.16 1.98 20.48
C ASN A 246 -6.63 1.77 20.09
N PHE A 247 -7.53 1.48 21.05
CA PHE A 247 -8.95 1.20 20.78
C PHE A 247 -9.89 2.24 21.40
N SER A 248 -9.39 3.33 21.98
CA SER A 248 -10.23 4.36 22.58
C SER A 248 -11.08 5.10 21.55
N ALA A 249 -10.55 5.33 20.34
CA ALA A 249 -11.32 5.95 19.25
C ALA A 249 -12.44 5.02 18.76
N THR A 250 -12.13 3.73 18.56
CA THR A 250 -13.10 2.67 18.23
C THR A 250 -14.18 2.55 19.30
N HIS A 251 -13.81 2.63 20.57
CA HIS A 251 -14.74 2.64 21.69
C HIS A 251 -15.75 3.78 21.57
N ASP A 252 -15.28 5.03 21.50
CA ASP A 252 -16.15 6.20 21.50
C ASP A 252 -17.05 6.22 20.27
N TYR A 253 -16.50 5.84 19.11
CA TYR A 253 -17.24 5.72 17.87
C TYR A 253 -18.39 4.70 17.99
N HIS A 254 -18.13 3.46 18.39
CA HIS A 254 -19.19 2.46 18.50
C HIS A 254 -20.15 2.72 19.67
N ALA A 255 -19.68 3.31 20.77
CA ALA A 255 -20.55 3.72 21.86
C ALA A 255 -21.54 4.81 21.43
N SER A 256 -21.11 5.76 20.57
CA SER A 256 -21.99 6.78 20.00
C SER A 256 -23.06 6.19 19.08
N LEU A 257 -22.67 5.26 18.19
CA LEU A 257 -23.60 4.58 17.29
C LEU A 257 -24.63 3.72 18.05
N ILE A 258 -24.21 2.98 19.07
CA ILE A 258 -25.11 2.15 19.90
C ILE A 258 -26.05 3.05 20.71
N ALA A 259 -25.53 4.11 21.33
CA ALA A 259 -26.35 5.05 22.09
C ALA A 259 -27.41 5.71 21.21
N GLU A 260 -27.05 6.12 19.99
CA GLU A 260 -28.00 6.67 19.04
C GLU A 260 -29.05 5.64 18.61
N LEU A 261 -28.63 4.43 18.24
CA LEU A 261 -29.55 3.36 17.83
C LEU A 261 -30.62 3.06 18.89
N LEU A 262 -30.24 3.14 20.17
CA LEU A 262 -31.13 2.88 21.30
C LEU A 262 -31.87 4.11 21.81
N GLY A 263 -31.76 5.25 21.13
CA GLY A 263 -32.44 6.50 21.52
C GLY A 263 -31.90 7.16 22.79
N LEU A 264 -30.67 6.82 23.21
CA LEU A 264 -29.98 7.41 24.36
C LEU A 264 -29.33 8.74 23.98
N THR A 265 -30.14 9.72 23.55
CA THR A 265 -29.70 10.97 22.89
C THR A 265 -28.63 11.75 23.65
N ASN A 266 -28.75 11.88 24.98
CA ASN A 266 -27.77 12.62 25.79
C ASN A 266 -26.41 11.93 25.80
N LEU A 267 -26.41 10.60 25.89
CA LEU A 267 -25.18 9.82 25.84
C LEU A 267 -24.58 9.87 24.44
N ALA A 268 -25.38 9.68 23.39
CA ALA A 268 -24.95 9.76 21.99
C ALA A 268 -24.31 11.13 21.70
N SER A 269 -24.93 12.22 22.14
CA SER A 269 -24.37 13.57 21.97
C SER A 269 -23.01 13.74 22.69
N ALA A 270 -22.85 13.16 23.88
CA ALA A 270 -21.60 13.26 24.63
C ALA A 270 -20.47 12.43 23.98
N THR A 271 -20.76 11.21 23.54
CA THR A 271 -19.78 10.32 22.91
C THR A 271 -19.41 10.76 21.49
N TYR A 272 -20.35 11.29 20.70
CA TYR A 272 -20.02 11.90 19.40
C TYR A 272 -19.08 13.09 19.55
N LYS A 273 -19.29 13.94 20.56
CA LYS A 273 -18.37 15.06 20.85
C LYS A 273 -16.94 14.55 21.14
N SER A 274 -16.81 13.47 21.92
CA SER A 274 -15.51 12.82 22.17
C SER A 274 -14.88 12.29 20.88
N THR A 275 -15.68 11.58 20.07
CA THR A 275 -15.25 10.95 18.82
C THR A 275 -14.65 11.96 17.83
N VAL A 276 -15.23 13.16 17.74
CA VAL A 276 -14.77 14.19 16.79
C VAL A 276 -13.67 15.12 17.35
N SER A 277 -13.36 15.01 18.63
CA SER A 277 -12.36 15.86 19.33
C SER A 277 -11.04 15.12 19.62
N THR A 278 -10.74 14.05 18.87
CA THR A 278 -9.55 13.24 19.12
C THR A 278 -8.26 13.97 18.74
N VAL A 279 -7.16 13.67 19.45
CA VAL A 279 -5.84 14.31 19.24
C VAL A 279 -5.31 14.14 17.80
N ARG A 280 -5.66 13.04 17.13
CA ARG A 280 -5.24 12.75 15.76
C ARG A 280 -6.21 13.29 14.69
N GLY A 281 -7.26 13.99 15.11
CA GLY A 281 -8.36 14.42 14.25
C GLY A 281 -9.36 13.28 13.96
N PRO A 282 -10.62 13.62 13.64
CA PRO A 282 -11.65 12.63 13.34
C PRO A 282 -11.40 11.91 12.01
N SER A 283 -11.86 10.66 11.90
CA SER A 283 -11.98 9.99 10.61
C SER A 283 -13.19 10.54 9.83
N LEU A 284 -13.16 10.46 8.49
CA LEU A 284 -14.29 10.84 7.64
C LEU A 284 -15.59 10.16 8.09
N ARG A 285 -15.51 8.87 8.43
CA ARG A 285 -16.66 8.08 8.88
C ARG A 285 -17.24 8.58 10.20
N SER A 286 -16.38 8.99 11.14
CA SER A 286 -16.81 9.58 12.41
C SER A 286 -17.44 10.97 12.24
N VAL A 287 -16.92 11.79 11.32
CA VAL A 287 -17.50 13.09 10.95
C VAL A 287 -18.89 12.90 10.38
N LEU A 288 -19.07 11.97 9.44
CA LEU A 288 -20.37 11.67 8.85
C LEU A 288 -21.37 11.16 9.88
N ALA A 289 -20.94 10.29 10.80
CA ALA A 289 -21.79 9.78 11.87
C ALA A 289 -22.28 10.92 12.78
N ALA A 290 -21.36 11.68 13.37
CA ALA A 290 -21.66 12.78 14.28
C ALA A 290 -22.44 13.91 13.60
N GLY A 291 -22.07 14.28 12.38
CA GLY A 291 -22.76 15.30 11.61
C GLY A 291 -24.20 14.89 11.28
N SER A 292 -24.42 13.66 10.80
CA SER A 292 -25.76 13.14 10.54
C SER A 292 -26.64 13.10 11.79
N PHE A 293 -26.04 12.80 12.94
CA PHE A 293 -26.69 12.88 14.24
C PHE A 293 -27.08 14.34 14.56
N TYR A 294 -26.14 15.29 14.48
CA TYR A 294 -26.45 16.70 14.71
C TYR A 294 -27.55 17.24 13.80
N GLU A 295 -27.59 16.81 12.53
CA GLU A 295 -28.67 17.12 11.58
C GLU A 295 -30.04 16.66 12.08
N ARG A 296 -30.19 15.37 12.42
CA ARG A 296 -31.45 14.78 12.86
C ARG A 296 -31.98 15.36 14.16
N TYR A 297 -31.09 15.86 15.03
CA TYR A 297 -31.44 16.43 16.33
C TYR A 297 -31.47 17.96 16.33
N GLY A 298 -31.55 18.60 15.15
CA GLY A 298 -31.76 20.04 14.99
C GLY A 298 -30.55 20.91 15.32
N ARG A 299 -29.36 20.33 15.48
CA ARG A 299 -28.09 21.03 15.76
C ARG A 299 -27.36 21.34 14.45
N ILE A 300 -28.04 22.02 13.54
CA ILE A 300 -27.57 22.28 12.17
C ILE A 300 -26.23 23.04 12.15
N ASP A 301 -26.05 24.04 13.02
CA ASP A 301 -24.79 24.80 13.10
C ASP A 301 -23.61 23.96 13.56
N ASP A 302 -23.85 22.96 14.43
CA ASP A 302 -22.80 22.04 14.86
C ASP A 302 -22.42 21.06 13.75
N ALA A 303 -23.40 20.56 12.98
CA ALA A 303 -23.14 19.74 11.80
C ALA A 303 -22.33 20.53 10.75
N ARG A 304 -22.76 21.76 10.45
CA ARG A 304 -22.09 22.65 9.50
C ARG A 304 -20.63 22.91 9.89
N ARG A 305 -20.39 23.33 11.13
CA ARG A 305 -19.02 23.54 11.64
C ARG A 305 -18.15 22.28 11.56
N LEU A 306 -18.73 21.12 11.85
CA LEU A 306 -18.01 19.86 11.82
C LEU A 306 -17.62 19.47 10.39
N TYR A 307 -18.51 19.66 9.42
CA TYR A 307 -18.23 19.39 8.01
C TYR A 307 -17.22 20.39 7.42
N GLU A 308 -17.36 21.68 7.70
CA GLU A 308 -16.43 22.73 7.25
C GLU A 308 -15.03 22.58 7.85
N ALA A 309 -14.91 22.04 9.06
CA ALA A 309 -13.63 21.78 9.70
C ALA A 309 -12.91 20.54 9.16
N PHE A 310 -13.60 19.66 8.42
CA PHE A 310 -12.96 18.49 7.83
C PHE A 310 -12.16 18.91 6.59
N PRO A 311 -10.87 18.54 6.47
CA PRO A 311 -10.04 18.98 5.34
C PRO A 311 -10.70 18.71 3.99
N SER A 312 -10.87 19.74 3.18
CA SER A 312 -11.63 19.72 1.92
C SER A 312 -10.84 19.20 0.71
N ALA A 313 -9.57 18.84 0.87
CA ALA A 313 -8.68 18.49 -0.23
C ALA A 313 -8.66 16.97 -0.51
N GLY A 314 -9.56 16.49 -1.38
CA GLY A 314 -9.44 15.16 -1.98
C GLY A 314 -10.72 14.63 -2.64
N PRO A 315 -10.63 13.57 -3.47
CA PRO A 315 -11.79 12.89 -4.06
C PRO A 315 -12.80 12.37 -3.03
N GLU A 316 -12.34 12.04 -1.83
CA GLU A 316 -13.16 11.45 -0.77
C GLU A 316 -14.07 12.45 -0.08
N THR A 317 -13.86 13.76 -0.29
CA THR A 317 -14.62 14.82 0.37
C THR A 317 -15.97 15.10 -0.28
N THR A 318 -16.28 14.49 -1.44
CA THR A 318 -17.59 14.66 -2.09
C THR A 318 -18.76 14.17 -1.26
N VAL A 319 -18.52 13.26 -0.31
CA VAL A 319 -19.54 12.84 0.67
C VAL A 319 -19.85 13.96 1.68
N ILE A 320 -18.87 14.82 2.00
CA ILE A 320 -19.05 16.01 2.81
C ILE A 320 -19.76 17.09 1.99
N ASP A 321 -19.42 17.27 0.71
CA ASP A 321 -20.16 18.19 -0.19
C ASP A 321 -21.65 17.81 -0.25
N ALA A 322 -21.96 16.51 -0.39
CA ALA A 322 -23.33 16.01 -0.38
C ALA A 322 -24.01 16.23 0.99
N ALA A 323 -23.26 16.15 2.10
CA ALA A 323 -23.78 16.47 3.42
C ALA A 323 -24.08 17.97 3.57
N MET A 324 -23.20 18.84 3.06
CA MET A 324 -23.39 20.30 3.07
C MET A 324 -24.58 20.74 2.21
N ALA A 325 -24.72 20.21 1.00
CA ALA A 325 -25.87 20.48 0.13
C ALA A 325 -27.20 20.01 0.78
N ARG A 326 -27.16 18.90 1.52
CA ARG A 326 -28.30 18.43 2.30
C ARG A 326 -28.71 19.42 3.40
N LEU A 327 -27.74 20.01 4.11
CA LEU A 327 -28.00 21.05 5.11
C LEU A 327 -28.71 22.27 4.52
N GLU A 328 -28.35 22.67 3.30
CA GLU A 328 -28.92 23.84 2.62
C GLU A 328 -30.35 23.61 2.15
N THR A 329 -30.64 22.40 1.67
CA THR A 329 -31.98 22.03 1.17
C THR A 329 -32.96 21.65 2.29
N GLY A 330 -32.50 21.59 3.53
CA GLY A 330 -33.33 21.19 4.69
C GLY A 330 -33.72 19.71 4.68
N GLN A 331 -33.09 18.89 3.82
CA GLN A 331 -33.27 17.45 3.82
C GLN A 331 -32.65 16.84 5.08
N MET A 332 -33.28 15.79 5.62
CA MET A 332 -32.79 15.14 6.83
C MET A 332 -31.73 14.08 6.49
N ALA A 333 -30.62 14.05 7.23
CA ALA A 333 -29.61 13.01 7.04
C ALA A 333 -30.13 11.60 7.33
N PRO A 334 -29.81 10.61 6.49
CA PRO A 334 -30.08 9.22 6.82
C PRO A 334 -29.26 8.78 8.04
N GLN A 335 -29.84 7.88 8.85
CA GLN A 335 -29.10 7.25 9.93
C GLN A 335 -27.99 6.38 9.35
N LEU A 336 -26.77 6.51 9.89
CA LEU A 336 -25.62 5.75 9.39
C LEU A 336 -25.79 4.24 9.61
N ILE A 337 -26.34 3.91 10.79
CA ILE A 337 -26.60 2.56 11.28
C ILE A 337 -28.06 2.46 11.71
N ALA A 338 -28.89 1.81 10.90
CA ALA A 338 -30.32 1.70 11.17
C ALA A 338 -30.67 0.56 12.13
N ASN A 339 -29.77 -0.41 12.32
CA ASN A 339 -29.99 -1.57 13.18
C ASN A 339 -28.65 -2.21 13.60
N ALA A 340 -28.72 -3.13 14.57
CA ALA A 340 -27.54 -3.80 15.10
C ALA A 340 -26.79 -4.68 14.09
N LYS A 341 -27.44 -5.18 13.03
CA LYS A 341 -26.75 -5.95 11.97
C LYS A 341 -25.82 -5.03 11.18
N GLU A 342 -26.29 -3.84 10.85
CA GLU A 342 -25.48 -2.81 10.20
C GLU A 342 -24.34 -2.34 11.11
N GLY A 343 -24.59 -2.19 12.41
CA GLY A 343 -23.54 -1.82 13.37
C GLY A 343 -22.46 -2.89 13.53
N PHE A 344 -22.86 -4.17 13.53
CA PHE A 344 -21.93 -5.29 13.50
C PHE A 344 -21.09 -5.31 12.21
N ALA A 345 -21.72 -5.03 11.06
CA ALA A 345 -21.01 -4.90 9.79
C ALA A 345 -20.05 -3.72 9.77
N GLU A 346 -20.43 -2.57 10.34
CA GLU A 346 -19.56 -1.39 10.49
C GLU A 346 -18.33 -1.70 11.34
N ALA A 347 -18.49 -2.47 12.42
CA ALA A 347 -17.37 -2.93 13.24
C ALA A 347 -16.39 -3.80 12.45
N LEU A 348 -16.90 -4.79 11.69
CA LEU A 348 -16.07 -5.63 10.82
C LEU A 348 -15.37 -4.80 9.73
N TYR A 349 -16.05 -3.80 9.16
CA TYR A 349 -15.47 -2.87 8.21
C TYR A 349 -14.34 -2.04 8.82
N GLU A 350 -14.51 -1.45 10.01
CA GLU A 350 -13.45 -0.66 10.68
C GLU A 350 -12.19 -1.51 10.91
N ILE A 351 -12.39 -2.77 11.31
CA ILE A 351 -11.29 -3.73 11.48
C ILE A 351 -10.60 -4.04 10.15
N GLY A 352 -11.38 -4.30 9.09
CA GLY A 352 -10.86 -4.51 7.74
C GLY A 352 -10.04 -3.32 7.25
N ALA A 353 -10.58 -2.10 7.40
CA ALA A 353 -9.91 -0.86 7.01
C ALA A 353 -8.62 -0.63 7.81
N SER A 354 -8.61 -0.97 9.11
CA SER A 354 -7.43 -0.89 9.96
C SER A 354 -6.33 -1.84 9.49
N PHE A 355 -6.66 -3.11 9.21
CA PHE A 355 -5.67 -4.06 8.67
C PHE A 355 -5.16 -3.66 7.28
N PHE A 356 -6.02 -3.08 6.44
CA PHE A 356 -5.60 -2.57 5.13
C PHE A 356 -4.55 -1.45 5.27
N LYS A 357 -4.77 -0.51 6.20
CA LYS A 357 -3.81 0.55 6.52
C LYS A 357 -2.46 -0.01 6.99
N ASP A 358 -2.48 -1.08 7.78
CA ASP A 358 -1.29 -1.78 8.25
C ASP A 358 -0.67 -2.71 7.19
N ARG A 359 -1.20 -2.72 5.95
CA ARG A 359 -0.80 -3.57 4.82
C ARG A 359 -0.93 -5.07 5.11
N ALA A 360 -1.79 -5.44 6.05
CA ALA A 360 -2.16 -6.81 6.34
C ALA A 360 -3.36 -7.22 5.47
N TYR A 361 -3.11 -7.45 4.18
CA TYR A 361 -4.17 -7.60 3.18
C TYR A 361 -5.04 -8.85 3.35
N GLU A 362 -4.47 -10.00 3.74
CA GLU A 362 -5.26 -11.24 3.95
C GLU A 362 -6.33 -11.04 5.05
N PRO A 363 -6.00 -10.62 6.29
CA PRO A 363 -7.05 -10.37 7.29
C PRO A 363 -7.99 -9.24 6.87
N ALA A 364 -7.49 -8.16 6.24
CA ALA A 364 -8.33 -7.08 5.74
C ALA A 364 -9.40 -7.57 4.75
N LEU A 365 -9.04 -8.45 3.80
CA LEU A 365 -9.95 -9.10 2.87
C LEU A 365 -11.02 -9.92 3.60
N ILE A 366 -10.61 -10.73 4.58
CA ILE A 366 -11.52 -11.60 5.34
C ILE A 366 -12.57 -10.78 6.10
N TYR A 367 -12.16 -9.76 6.86
CA TYR A 367 -13.10 -8.92 7.61
C TYR A 367 -14.01 -8.09 6.70
N THR A 368 -13.48 -7.60 5.58
CA THR A 368 -14.27 -6.83 4.60
C THR A 368 -15.33 -7.71 3.93
N GLN A 369 -15.01 -8.94 3.54
CA GLN A 369 -15.99 -9.88 2.99
C GLN A 369 -17.06 -10.27 4.03
N MET A 370 -16.68 -10.44 5.31
CA MET A 370 -17.65 -10.65 6.38
C MET A 370 -18.57 -9.44 6.60
N ALA A 371 -18.02 -8.22 6.53
CA ALA A 371 -18.82 -6.99 6.63
C ALA A 371 -19.85 -6.92 5.49
N LEU A 372 -19.44 -7.21 4.26
CA LEU A 372 -20.33 -7.26 3.08
C LEU A 372 -21.33 -8.41 3.14
N HIS A 373 -20.98 -9.54 3.76
CA HIS A 373 -21.92 -10.63 4.03
C HIS A 373 -23.01 -10.21 5.03
N ALA A 374 -22.64 -9.50 6.09
CA ALA A 374 -23.59 -8.97 7.07
C ALA A 374 -24.44 -7.82 6.51
N ARG A 375 -23.84 -6.94 5.69
CA ARG A 375 -24.48 -5.77 5.06
C ARG A 375 -24.02 -5.62 3.60
N PRO A 376 -24.74 -6.22 2.62
CA PRO A 376 -24.36 -6.17 1.21
C PRO A 376 -24.35 -4.76 0.60
N ASN A 377 -25.15 -3.84 1.13
CA ASN A 377 -25.25 -2.44 0.71
C ASN A 377 -24.34 -1.49 1.53
N LEU A 378 -23.15 -1.96 1.90
CA LEU A 378 -22.14 -1.14 2.59
C LEU A 378 -21.09 -0.65 1.59
N ASP A 379 -21.39 0.46 0.90
CA ASP A 379 -20.57 0.97 -0.21
C ASP A 379 -19.10 1.19 0.17
N VAL A 380 -18.83 1.71 1.37
CA VAL A 380 -17.46 1.91 1.88
C VAL A 380 -16.68 0.60 2.01
N ALA A 381 -17.34 -0.51 2.37
CA ALA A 381 -16.70 -1.82 2.43
C ALA A 381 -16.50 -2.40 1.03
N ARG A 382 -17.38 -2.07 0.07
CA ARG A 382 -17.21 -2.45 -1.33
C ARG A 382 -16.03 -1.73 -1.98
N ILE A 383 -15.87 -0.43 -1.71
CA ILE A 383 -14.70 0.35 -2.13
C ILE A 383 -13.43 -0.19 -1.50
N LEU A 384 -13.44 -0.49 -0.19
CA LEU A 384 -12.29 -1.11 0.49
C LEU A 384 -11.93 -2.47 -0.12
N LEU A 385 -12.92 -3.26 -0.52
CA LEU A 385 -12.67 -4.53 -1.21
C LEU A 385 -11.99 -4.31 -2.57
N ALA A 386 -12.44 -3.33 -3.35
CA ALA A 386 -11.80 -2.98 -4.61
C ALA A 386 -10.37 -2.45 -4.40
N ASP A 387 -10.14 -1.64 -3.36
CA ASP A 387 -8.80 -1.17 -2.96
C ASP A 387 -7.89 -2.34 -2.54
N LEU A 388 -8.42 -3.35 -1.84
CA LEU A 388 -7.68 -4.56 -1.49
C LEU A 388 -7.25 -5.35 -2.73
N TYR A 389 -8.13 -5.48 -3.72
CA TYR A 389 -7.77 -6.07 -5.00
C TYR A 389 -6.69 -5.26 -5.72
N ALA A 390 -6.82 -3.93 -5.78
CA ALA A 390 -5.81 -3.07 -6.40
C ALA A 390 -4.45 -3.11 -5.67
N ALA A 391 -4.44 -3.13 -4.33
CA ALA A 391 -3.22 -3.18 -3.52
C ALA A 391 -2.51 -4.55 -3.58
N THR A 392 -3.22 -5.58 -4.03
CA THR A 392 -2.67 -6.93 -4.27
C THR A 392 -2.54 -7.24 -5.75
N GLU A 393 -2.60 -6.22 -6.62
CA GLU A 393 -2.39 -6.29 -8.07
C GLU A 393 -3.46 -7.09 -8.85
N HIS A 394 -4.61 -7.40 -8.22
CA HIS A 394 -5.78 -8.01 -8.85
C HIS A 394 -6.67 -6.93 -9.50
N TYR A 395 -6.11 -6.23 -10.48
CA TYR A 395 -6.76 -5.03 -11.04
C TYR A 395 -8.07 -5.32 -11.80
N VAL A 396 -8.24 -6.51 -12.35
CA VAL A 396 -9.49 -6.90 -13.03
C VAL A 396 -10.65 -6.96 -12.02
N GLU A 397 -10.45 -7.67 -10.91
CA GLU A 397 -11.40 -7.78 -9.81
C GLU A 397 -11.65 -6.42 -9.15
N ALA A 398 -10.61 -5.57 -9.05
CA ALA A 398 -10.75 -4.20 -8.56
C ALA A 398 -11.69 -3.38 -9.47
N VAL A 399 -11.46 -3.41 -10.79
CA VAL A 399 -12.30 -2.72 -11.79
C VAL A 399 -13.76 -3.18 -11.71
N GLU A 400 -13.99 -4.50 -11.64
CA GLU A 400 -15.33 -5.07 -11.50
C GLU A 400 -16.00 -4.59 -10.20
N THR A 401 -15.28 -4.65 -9.08
CA THR A 401 -15.82 -4.29 -7.76
C THR A 401 -16.08 -2.78 -7.63
N PHE A 402 -15.26 -1.90 -8.24
CA PHE A 402 -15.55 -0.47 -8.27
C PHE A 402 -16.82 -0.15 -9.06
N ARG A 403 -17.08 -0.86 -10.16
CA ARG A 403 -18.30 -0.68 -10.97
C ARG A 403 -19.57 -1.14 -10.26
N GLU A 404 -19.45 -1.99 -9.24
CA GLU A 404 -20.58 -2.42 -8.40
C GLU A 404 -21.02 -1.34 -7.38
N VAL A 405 -20.31 -0.22 -7.26
CA VAL A 405 -20.73 0.90 -6.40
C VAL A 405 -21.98 1.58 -6.99
N PRO A 406 -23.10 1.69 -6.26
CA PRO A 406 -24.35 2.22 -6.80
C PRO A 406 -24.25 3.69 -7.22
N PRO A 407 -25.00 4.13 -8.26
CA PRO A 407 -25.07 5.52 -8.69
C PRO A 407 -25.50 6.50 -7.58
N GLU A 408 -26.33 6.05 -6.64
CA GLU A 408 -26.83 6.85 -5.52
C GLU A 408 -25.83 6.93 -4.36
N SER A 409 -24.73 6.17 -4.42
CA SER A 409 -23.72 6.17 -3.37
C SER A 409 -23.06 7.55 -3.30
N PRO A 410 -22.98 8.18 -2.11
CA PRO A 410 -22.25 9.43 -1.97
C PRO A 410 -20.72 9.24 -2.12
N PHE A 411 -20.26 7.98 -2.20
CA PHE A 411 -18.88 7.61 -2.46
C PHE A 411 -18.63 7.25 -3.94
N LEU A 412 -19.62 7.36 -4.82
CA LEU A 412 -19.46 7.01 -6.23
C LEU A 412 -18.33 7.81 -6.89
N TRP A 413 -18.23 9.11 -6.61
CA TRP A 413 -17.19 9.97 -7.16
C TRP A 413 -15.78 9.45 -6.87
N SER A 414 -15.50 9.15 -5.60
CA SER A 414 -14.20 8.61 -5.18
C SER A 414 -13.96 7.21 -5.76
N ALA A 415 -15.00 6.37 -5.84
CA ALA A 415 -14.93 5.06 -6.48
C ALA A 415 -14.57 5.16 -7.96
N ARG A 416 -15.14 6.11 -8.71
CA ARG A 416 -14.88 6.31 -10.15
C ARG A 416 -13.48 6.85 -10.43
N ILE A 417 -12.94 7.71 -9.55
CA ILE A 417 -11.52 8.13 -9.63
C ILE A 417 -10.59 6.93 -9.40
N ARG A 418 -10.87 6.08 -8.40
CA ARG A 418 -10.09 4.86 -8.12
C ARG A 418 -10.23 3.81 -9.22
N LEU A 419 -11.41 3.69 -9.83
CA LEU A 419 -11.67 2.88 -11.01
C LEU A 419 -10.76 3.30 -12.17
N ALA A 420 -10.59 4.59 -12.43
CA ALA A 420 -9.71 5.07 -13.49
C ALA A 420 -8.24 4.65 -13.28
N HIS A 421 -7.74 4.69 -12.04
CA HIS A 421 -6.42 4.14 -11.71
C HIS A 421 -6.34 2.63 -11.98
N ALA A 422 -7.34 1.86 -11.55
CA ALA A 422 -7.36 0.41 -11.78
C ALA A 422 -7.48 0.06 -13.28
N LEU A 423 -8.24 0.85 -14.06
CA LEU A 423 -8.34 0.74 -15.52
C LEU A 423 -6.99 0.96 -16.21
N ASN A 424 -6.20 1.95 -15.75
CA ASN A 424 -4.86 2.17 -16.29
C ASN A 424 -3.96 0.94 -16.08
N GLN A 425 -4.00 0.33 -14.90
CA GLN A 425 -3.18 -0.84 -14.58
C GLN A 425 -3.51 -2.08 -15.42
N VAL A 426 -4.74 -2.18 -15.97
CA VAL A 426 -5.11 -3.23 -16.94
C VAL A 426 -4.94 -2.79 -18.40
N GLY A 427 -4.18 -1.72 -18.65
CA GLY A 427 -3.88 -1.21 -20.00
C GLY A 427 -5.04 -0.49 -20.69
N LYS A 428 -6.08 -0.07 -19.94
CA LYS A 428 -7.27 0.59 -20.47
C LYS A 428 -7.26 2.11 -20.24
N LEU A 429 -6.14 2.75 -20.56
CA LEU A 429 -5.97 4.21 -20.40
C LEU A 429 -7.07 5.01 -21.12
N ASP A 430 -7.51 4.58 -22.31
CA ASP A 430 -8.58 5.28 -23.05
C ASP A 430 -9.92 5.23 -22.32
N GLU A 431 -10.21 4.10 -21.65
CA GLU A 431 -11.42 3.97 -20.84
C GLU A 431 -11.33 4.82 -19.57
N ALA A 432 -10.19 4.78 -18.88
CA ALA A 432 -9.90 5.63 -17.73
C ALA A 432 -10.03 7.12 -18.10
N SER A 433 -9.52 7.51 -19.26
CA SER A 433 -9.58 8.88 -19.77
C SER A 433 -11.01 9.34 -20.02
N ARG A 434 -11.84 8.50 -20.66
CA ARG A 434 -13.27 8.81 -20.87
C ARG A 434 -14.00 8.98 -19.54
N GLU A 435 -13.73 8.09 -18.59
CA GLU A 435 -14.38 8.14 -17.27
C GLU A 435 -14.02 9.42 -16.49
N LEU A 436 -12.74 9.79 -16.46
CA LEU A 436 -12.29 11.02 -15.79
C LEU A 436 -12.77 12.29 -16.48
N ARG A 437 -12.84 12.29 -17.83
CA ARG A 437 -13.44 13.40 -18.58
C ARG A 437 -14.94 13.51 -18.32
N ALA A 438 -15.66 12.40 -18.17
CA ALA A 438 -17.07 12.40 -17.80
C ALA A 438 -17.28 12.98 -16.39
N LEU A 439 -16.50 12.53 -15.40
CA LEU A 439 -16.51 13.13 -14.05
C LEU A 439 -16.21 14.63 -14.08
N ALA A 440 -15.21 15.05 -14.87
CA ALA A 440 -14.88 16.47 -15.03
C ALA A 440 -15.99 17.28 -15.70
N ALA A 441 -16.88 16.67 -16.48
CA ALA A 441 -18.04 17.34 -17.09
C ALA A 441 -19.24 17.42 -16.12
N GLU A 442 -19.35 16.48 -15.19
CA GLU A 442 -20.41 16.48 -14.16
C GLU A 442 -20.23 17.59 -13.13
N ARG A 443 -18.98 17.96 -12.79
CA ARG A 443 -18.65 19.03 -11.84
C ARG A 443 -17.51 19.90 -12.37
N LEU A 444 -17.87 21.07 -12.92
CA LEU A 444 -16.92 21.98 -13.59
C LEU A 444 -16.01 22.73 -12.62
N GLU A 445 -16.46 22.91 -11.38
CA GLU A 445 -15.72 23.54 -10.28
C GLU A 445 -14.63 22.64 -9.70
N ARG A 446 -14.65 21.34 -10.03
CA ARG A 446 -13.70 20.36 -9.51
C ARG A 446 -12.57 20.07 -10.51
N ALA A 447 -11.35 20.13 -10.00
CA ALA A 447 -10.13 19.88 -10.77
C ALA A 447 -9.63 18.42 -10.62
N ASP A 448 -10.04 17.70 -9.58
CA ASP A 448 -9.47 16.39 -9.21
C ASP A 448 -9.55 15.33 -10.32
N PRO A 449 -10.64 15.16 -11.12
CA PRO A 449 -10.64 14.18 -12.19
C PRO A 449 -9.64 14.52 -13.30
N LEU A 450 -9.46 15.80 -13.61
CA LEU A 450 -8.48 16.25 -14.61
C LEU A 450 -7.06 16.10 -14.09
N MET A 451 -6.81 16.41 -12.81
CA MET A 451 -5.51 16.15 -12.16
C MET A 451 -5.16 14.66 -12.22
N THR A 452 -6.11 13.79 -11.86
CA THR A 452 -5.93 12.34 -11.98
C THR A 452 -5.66 11.91 -13.42
N LEU A 453 -6.38 12.46 -14.40
CA LEU A 453 -6.17 12.12 -15.81
C LEU A 453 -4.76 12.52 -16.26
N ALA A 454 -4.32 13.73 -15.91
CA ALA A 454 -2.99 14.20 -16.22
C ALA A 454 -1.90 13.35 -15.54
N ASP A 455 -2.13 12.90 -14.30
CA ASP A 455 -1.24 11.97 -13.61
C ASP A 455 -1.14 10.61 -14.32
N LEU A 456 -2.26 10.07 -14.82
CA LEU A 456 -2.25 8.83 -15.61
C LEU A 456 -1.50 9.00 -16.93
N LEU A 457 -1.75 10.09 -17.67
CA LEU A 457 -1.04 10.39 -18.91
C LEU A 457 0.47 10.55 -18.67
N ARG A 458 0.86 11.21 -17.58
CA ARG A 458 2.26 11.38 -17.18
C ARG A 458 2.91 10.03 -16.81
N ALA A 459 2.18 9.14 -16.14
CA ALA A 459 2.67 7.81 -15.78
C ALA A 459 2.92 6.94 -17.03
N GLU A 460 2.14 7.13 -18.09
CA GLU A 460 2.30 6.50 -19.40
C GLU A 460 3.21 7.32 -20.35
N GLU A 461 4.01 8.24 -19.79
CA GLU A 461 5.00 9.07 -20.49
C GLU A 461 4.44 9.97 -21.61
N ARG A 462 3.11 10.18 -21.65
CA ARG A 462 2.43 11.11 -22.56
C ARG A 462 2.50 12.53 -22.03
N TYR A 463 3.72 13.04 -21.85
CA TYR A 463 3.99 14.27 -21.12
C TYR A 463 3.29 15.50 -21.72
N GLN A 464 3.26 15.65 -23.05
CA GLN A 464 2.60 16.78 -23.69
C GLN A 464 1.08 16.79 -23.49
N ASP A 465 0.45 15.60 -23.55
CA ASP A 465 -0.97 15.44 -23.27
C ASP A 465 -1.26 15.75 -21.81
N ALA A 466 -0.43 15.22 -20.89
CA ALA A 466 -0.53 15.48 -19.47
C ALA A 466 -0.46 16.99 -19.15
N VAL A 467 0.49 17.73 -19.76
CA VAL A 467 0.59 19.19 -19.63
C VAL A 467 -0.71 19.87 -20.01
N SER A 468 -1.29 19.49 -21.15
CA SER A 468 -2.54 20.08 -21.64
C SER A 468 -3.69 19.85 -20.65
N VAL A 469 -3.79 18.66 -20.06
CA VAL A 469 -4.82 18.35 -19.07
C VAL A 469 -4.55 19.03 -17.72
N TYR A 470 -3.29 19.15 -17.28
CA TYR A 470 -2.97 19.93 -16.08
C TYR A 470 -3.28 21.42 -16.26
N ASP A 471 -3.07 21.99 -17.45
CA ASP A 471 -3.47 23.37 -17.76
C ASP A 471 -4.98 23.55 -17.56
N GLU A 472 -5.80 22.62 -18.06
CA GLU A 472 -7.25 22.62 -17.83
C GLU A 472 -7.61 22.46 -16.35
N ALA A 473 -6.93 21.56 -15.63
CA ALA A 473 -7.18 21.32 -14.21
C ALA A 473 -6.88 22.56 -13.36
N ILE A 474 -5.72 23.19 -13.58
CA ILE A 474 -5.29 24.39 -12.85
C ILE A 474 -6.21 25.57 -13.13
N ALA A 475 -6.73 25.70 -14.37
CA ALA A 475 -7.69 26.74 -14.71
C ALA A 475 -9.03 26.64 -13.95
N ARG A 476 -9.38 25.46 -13.42
CA ARG A 476 -10.59 25.27 -12.60
C ARG A 476 -10.39 25.59 -11.11
N ILE A 477 -9.15 25.69 -10.65
CA ILE A 477 -8.87 25.96 -9.25
C ILE A 477 -9.12 27.44 -8.96
N ALA A 478 -10.22 27.74 -8.26
CA ALA A 478 -10.59 29.12 -7.94
C ALA A 478 -9.56 29.82 -7.03
N THR A 479 -9.06 29.10 -6.01
CA THR A 479 -8.10 29.61 -5.04
C THR A 479 -6.93 28.65 -4.92
N ILE A 480 -5.73 29.11 -5.26
CA ILE A 480 -4.51 28.32 -5.10
C ILE A 480 -4.10 28.32 -3.62
N GLU A 481 -4.28 27.17 -2.98
CA GLU A 481 -3.84 26.89 -1.61
C GLU A 481 -2.54 26.08 -1.55
N GLN A 482 -1.93 26.01 -0.35
CA GLN A 482 -0.69 25.27 -0.08
C GLN A 482 -0.72 23.84 -0.65
N HIS A 483 -1.81 23.08 -0.45
CA HIS A 483 -1.89 21.68 -0.88
C HIS A 483 -1.81 21.48 -2.40
N HIS A 484 -2.02 22.54 -3.21
CA HIS A 484 -1.90 22.48 -4.66
C HIS A 484 -0.45 22.47 -5.16
N TRP A 485 0.57 22.56 -4.29
CA TRP A 485 1.97 22.45 -4.74
C TRP A 485 2.23 21.19 -5.58
N THR A 486 1.48 20.11 -5.33
CA THR A 486 1.60 18.83 -6.04
C THR A 486 1.24 18.93 -7.52
N VAL A 487 0.22 19.71 -7.90
CA VAL A 487 -0.19 19.85 -9.32
C VAL A 487 0.83 20.65 -10.11
N PHE A 488 1.38 21.72 -9.52
CA PHE A 488 2.46 22.49 -10.14
C PHE A 488 3.73 21.66 -10.25
N TYR A 489 4.08 20.89 -9.21
CA TYR A 489 5.21 19.97 -9.28
C TYR A 489 5.05 18.93 -10.40
N ALA A 490 3.88 18.30 -10.50
CA ALA A 490 3.62 17.26 -11.51
C ALA A 490 3.57 17.81 -12.94
N ARG A 491 2.94 18.99 -13.15
CA ARG A 491 2.99 19.68 -14.45
C ARG A 491 4.40 20.15 -14.77
N GLY A 492 5.14 20.66 -13.80
CA GLY A 492 6.56 21.07 -13.94
C GLY A 492 7.46 19.94 -14.44
N MET A 493 7.36 18.75 -13.83
CA MET A 493 8.06 17.56 -14.34
C MET A 493 7.65 17.22 -15.78
N SER A 494 6.35 17.25 -16.10
CA SER A 494 5.85 16.95 -17.45
C SER A 494 6.32 17.98 -18.49
N LEU A 495 6.40 19.25 -18.10
CA LEU A 495 6.92 20.35 -18.93
C LEU A 495 8.41 20.15 -19.21
N GLU A 496 9.20 19.78 -18.20
CA GLU A 496 10.63 19.49 -18.38
C GLU A 496 10.83 18.29 -19.32
N ARG A 497 10.14 17.17 -19.08
CA ARG A 497 10.20 15.97 -19.93
C ARG A 497 9.70 16.19 -21.36
N SER A 498 8.90 17.22 -21.60
CA SER A 498 8.44 17.65 -22.94
C SER A 498 9.26 18.80 -23.53
N GLY A 499 10.38 19.20 -22.90
CA GLY A 499 11.30 20.21 -23.41
C GLY A 499 10.87 21.67 -23.20
N GLN A 500 9.85 21.94 -22.39
CA GLN A 500 9.29 23.27 -22.13
C GLN A 500 9.88 23.91 -20.85
N TRP A 501 11.21 23.97 -20.76
CA TRP A 501 11.93 24.38 -19.54
C TRP A 501 11.44 25.68 -18.88
N PRO A 502 11.24 26.80 -19.59
CA PRO A 502 10.84 28.06 -18.93
C PRO A 502 9.52 27.95 -18.16
N ARG A 503 8.57 27.15 -18.66
CA ARG A 503 7.32 26.87 -17.95
C ARG A 503 7.55 25.90 -16.79
N ALA A 504 8.39 24.87 -17.00
CA ALA A 504 8.73 23.89 -15.97
C ALA A 504 9.34 24.55 -14.74
N GLU A 505 10.34 25.41 -14.93
CA GLU A 505 11.00 26.17 -13.86
C GLU A 505 10.00 27.05 -13.11
N SER A 506 9.13 27.76 -13.82
CA SER A 506 8.08 28.59 -13.21
C SER A 506 7.15 27.77 -12.32
N ASP A 507 6.76 26.58 -12.76
CA ASP A 507 5.89 25.68 -12.00
C ASP A 507 6.58 25.09 -10.77
N LEU A 508 7.83 24.67 -10.90
CA LEU A 508 8.61 24.13 -9.79
C LEU A 508 8.88 25.20 -8.73
N LEU A 509 9.17 26.44 -9.14
CA LEU A 509 9.28 27.58 -8.23
C LEU A 509 7.93 27.87 -7.56
N ARG A 510 6.82 27.84 -8.30
CA ARG A 510 5.48 28.01 -7.73
C ARG A 510 5.14 26.94 -6.70
N ALA A 511 5.54 25.68 -6.94
CA ALA A 511 5.38 24.62 -5.96
C ALA A 511 6.17 24.89 -4.66
N LEU A 512 7.38 25.47 -4.75
CA LEU A 512 8.17 25.88 -3.58
C LEU A 512 7.62 27.12 -2.86
N GLU A 513 6.96 28.03 -3.57
CA GLU A 513 6.24 29.14 -2.93
C GLU A 513 5.08 28.63 -2.08
N LEU A 514 4.34 27.63 -2.58
CA LEU A 514 3.20 27.04 -1.89
C LEU A 514 3.62 26.14 -0.73
N GLN A 515 4.66 25.33 -0.93
CA GLN A 515 5.25 24.48 0.10
C GLN A 515 6.76 24.72 0.15
N PRO A 516 7.21 25.70 0.96
CA PRO A 516 8.62 25.90 1.22
C PRO A 516 9.25 24.62 1.75
N ASP A 517 10.51 24.40 1.39
CA ASP A 517 11.31 23.25 1.81
C ASP A 517 10.83 21.87 1.33
N GLN A 518 9.87 21.77 0.42
CA GLN A 518 9.39 20.45 -0.02
C GLN A 518 10.52 19.61 -0.66
N PRO A 519 10.95 18.49 -0.06
CA PRO A 519 12.19 17.80 -0.47
C PRO A 519 12.18 17.32 -1.92
N LEU A 520 11.03 16.87 -2.41
CA LEU A 520 10.88 16.39 -3.79
C LEU A 520 11.09 17.52 -4.81
N VAL A 521 10.50 18.68 -4.54
CA VAL A 521 10.59 19.84 -5.45
C VAL A 521 11.99 20.44 -5.39
N LEU A 522 12.57 20.57 -4.18
CA LEU A 522 13.95 21.00 -3.99
C LEU A 522 14.92 20.12 -4.76
N ASN A 523 14.77 18.79 -4.63
CA ASN A 523 15.62 17.82 -5.32
C ASN A 523 15.48 17.92 -6.84
N TYR A 524 14.24 17.89 -7.36
CA TYR A 524 14.01 17.88 -8.81
C TYR A 524 14.49 19.17 -9.47
N LEU A 525 14.12 20.34 -8.92
CA LEU A 525 14.53 21.62 -9.48
C LEU A 525 16.04 21.84 -9.35
N GLY A 526 16.62 21.55 -8.19
CA GLY A 526 18.07 21.65 -7.99
C GLY A 526 18.85 20.75 -8.94
N TYR A 527 18.44 19.49 -9.09
CA TYR A 527 19.07 18.55 -10.01
C TYR A 527 18.98 19.06 -11.45
N SER A 528 17.81 19.54 -11.87
CA SER A 528 17.59 20.08 -13.22
C SER A 528 18.50 21.29 -13.51
N TRP A 529 18.64 22.21 -12.55
CA TRP A 529 19.56 23.35 -12.68
C TRP A 529 21.02 22.93 -12.85
N VAL A 530 21.47 21.91 -12.12
CA VAL A 530 22.83 21.38 -12.27
C VAL A 530 23.01 20.72 -13.63
N ASP A 531 22.05 19.93 -14.08
CA ASP A 531 22.11 19.26 -15.39
C ASP A 531 22.20 20.25 -16.57
N MET A 532 21.63 21.44 -16.42
CA MET A 532 21.73 22.54 -17.39
C MET A 532 22.92 23.48 -17.16
N GLY A 533 23.65 23.35 -16.06
CA GLY A 533 24.79 24.22 -15.73
C GLY A 533 24.42 25.62 -15.21
N VAL A 534 23.21 25.82 -14.68
CA VAL A 534 22.70 27.12 -14.22
C VAL A 534 22.47 27.13 -12.71
N ARG A 535 22.57 28.29 -12.07
CA ARG A 535 22.22 28.50 -10.63
C ARG A 535 22.83 27.46 -9.67
N LEU A 536 24.06 27.05 -9.96
CA LEU A 536 24.74 25.93 -9.30
C LEU A 536 24.83 26.08 -7.77
N PRO A 537 25.17 27.26 -7.20
CA PRO A 537 25.19 27.43 -5.75
C PRO A 537 23.81 27.23 -5.09
N GLU A 538 22.75 27.77 -5.70
CA GLU A 538 21.40 27.59 -5.19
C GLU A 538 20.92 26.15 -5.31
N ALA A 539 21.19 25.52 -6.46
CA ALA A 539 20.87 24.12 -6.70
C ALA A 539 21.50 23.18 -5.66
N ARG A 540 22.80 23.35 -5.38
CA ARG A 540 23.50 22.61 -4.33
C ARG A 540 22.81 22.78 -2.98
N SER A 541 22.54 24.02 -2.58
CA SER A 541 21.89 24.31 -1.29
C SER A 541 20.49 23.69 -1.18
N MET A 542 19.72 23.69 -2.27
CA MET A 542 18.39 23.08 -2.31
C MET A 542 18.45 21.56 -2.11
N ILE A 543 19.36 20.88 -2.78
CA ILE A 543 19.50 19.42 -2.66
C ILE A 543 20.06 19.03 -1.29
N GLU A 544 21.01 19.79 -0.73
CA GLU A 544 21.49 19.60 0.64
C GLU A 544 20.33 19.67 1.66
N ARG A 545 19.42 20.63 1.51
CA ARG A 545 18.19 20.72 2.33
C ARG A 545 17.24 19.55 2.11
N ALA A 546 17.11 19.05 0.87
CA ALA A 546 16.29 17.88 0.57
C ALA A 546 16.84 16.62 1.25
N VAL A 547 18.16 16.38 1.18
CA VAL A 547 18.84 15.28 1.86
C VAL A 547 18.72 15.40 3.39
N ALA A 548 18.89 16.60 3.95
CA ALA A 548 18.76 16.81 5.40
C ALA A 548 17.37 16.41 5.92
N GLN A 549 16.33 16.62 5.13
CA GLN A 549 14.96 16.22 5.48
C GLN A 549 14.66 14.74 5.21
N ARG A 550 15.33 14.14 4.22
CA ARG A 550 15.15 12.73 3.83
C ARG A 550 16.48 11.97 3.72
N PRO A 551 17.22 11.80 4.83
CA PRO A 551 18.57 11.22 4.80
C PRO A 551 18.61 9.72 4.50
N ASN A 552 17.45 9.06 4.49
CA ASN A 552 17.30 7.64 4.17
C ASN A 552 16.59 7.40 2.83
N ASP A 553 16.34 8.45 2.05
CA ASP A 553 15.83 8.32 0.68
C ASP A 553 17.00 8.23 -0.29
N GLY A 554 17.33 7.00 -0.71
CA GLY A 554 18.51 6.73 -1.53
C GLY A 554 18.56 7.52 -2.84
N TYR A 555 17.42 7.87 -3.44
CA TYR A 555 17.36 8.66 -4.67
C TYR A 555 17.75 10.13 -4.45
N ILE A 556 17.32 10.71 -3.33
CA ILE A 556 17.65 12.10 -2.97
C ILE A 556 19.12 12.18 -2.53
N VAL A 557 19.61 11.17 -1.82
CA VAL A 557 21.02 11.07 -1.44
C VAL A 557 21.91 10.88 -2.67
N ASP A 558 21.50 10.04 -3.63
CA ASP A 558 22.18 9.90 -4.93
C ASP A 558 22.21 11.23 -5.69
N SER A 559 21.09 11.95 -5.75
CA SER A 559 20.99 13.25 -6.43
C SER A 559 22.02 14.25 -5.87
N LEU A 560 22.23 14.31 -4.55
CA LEU A 560 23.29 15.14 -3.96
C LEU A 560 24.68 14.68 -4.37
N GLY A 561 24.93 13.37 -4.30
CA GLY A 561 26.19 12.78 -4.71
C GLY A 561 26.53 13.08 -6.17
N TRP A 562 25.57 12.91 -7.07
CA TRP A 562 25.71 13.22 -8.48
C TRP A 562 25.90 14.71 -8.75
N VAL A 563 25.18 15.58 -8.05
CA VAL A 563 25.40 17.02 -8.19
C VAL A 563 26.78 17.43 -7.73
N LEU A 564 27.29 16.88 -6.63
CA LEU A 564 28.66 17.12 -6.18
C LEU A 564 29.68 16.60 -7.20
N TYR A 565 29.40 15.46 -7.84
CA TYR A 565 30.21 14.91 -8.92
C TYR A 565 30.28 15.86 -10.13
N GLN A 566 29.13 16.41 -10.56
CA GLN A 566 29.06 17.39 -11.65
C GLN A 566 29.76 18.70 -11.31
N LEU A 567 29.78 19.09 -10.03
CA LEU A 567 30.52 20.25 -9.51
C LEU A 567 32.00 19.95 -9.22
N GLU A 568 32.48 18.77 -9.61
CA GLU A 568 33.86 18.29 -9.43
C GLU A 568 34.33 18.14 -7.96
N ASP A 569 33.41 18.11 -7.00
CA ASP A 569 33.67 17.81 -5.60
C ASP A 569 33.61 16.27 -5.38
N PHE A 570 34.53 15.54 -6.02
CA PHE A 570 34.48 14.07 -6.12
C PHE A 570 34.58 13.37 -4.76
N GLU A 571 35.34 13.93 -3.83
CA GLU A 571 35.52 13.43 -2.48
C GLU A 571 34.21 13.50 -1.68
N ALA A 572 33.49 14.60 -1.76
CA ALA A 572 32.18 14.72 -1.13
C ALA A 572 31.13 13.86 -1.87
N ALA A 573 31.17 13.83 -3.20
CA ALA A 573 30.29 13.00 -4.02
C ALA A 573 30.39 11.52 -3.62
N LEU A 574 31.61 11.00 -3.43
CA LEU A 574 31.84 9.61 -3.03
C LEU A 574 31.10 9.25 -1.74
N VAL A 575 31.14 10.11 -0.73
CA VAL A 575 30.51 9.85 0.57
C VAL A 575 29.00 9.67 0.42
N HIS A 576 28.36 10.54 -0.37
CA HIS A 576 26.92 10.48 -0.59
C HIS A 576 26.53 9.32 -1.52
N LEU A 577 27.27 9.07 -2.60
CA LEU A 577 27.00 7.97 -3.53
C LEU A 577 27.20 6.59 -2.87
N GLU A 578 28.22 6.44 -2.02
CA GLU A 578 28.40 5.23 -1.21
C GLU A 578 27.18 4.98 -0.32
N ARG A 579 26.69 6.02 0.36
CA ARG A 579 25.48 5.93 1.18
C ARG A 579 24.24 5.63 0.35
N ALA A 580 24.13 6.17 -0.85
CA ALA A 580 23.01 5.89 -1.75
C ALA A 580 22.98 4.42 -2.17
N VAL A 581 24.12 3.83 -2.51
CA VAL A 581 24.25 2.39 -2.83
C VAL A 581 23.92 1.52 -1.61
N GLU A 582 24.27 1.93 -0.39
CA GLU A 582 23.85 1.21 0.82
C GLU A 582 22.33 1.22 1.02
N LEU A 583 21.68 2.36 0.74
CA LEU A 583 20.23 2.53 0.86
C LEU A 583 19.47 1.81 -0.27
N ARG A 584 20.06 1.72 -1.46
CA ARG A 584 19.47 1.14 -2.68
C ARG A 584 20.47 0.23 -3.40
N PRO A 585 20.78 -0.95 -2.82
CA PRO A 585 21.82 -1.83 -3.37
C PRO A 585 21.46 -2.51 -4.70
N ASN A 586 20.21 -2.40 -5.15
CA ASN A 586 19.72 -3.05 -6.36
C ASN A 586 19.38 -2.04 -7.47
N ASP A 587 19.79 -0.78 -7.32
CA ASP A 587 19.53 0.25 -8.33
C ASP A 587 20.75 0.40 -9.25
N PRO A 588 20.62 0.16 -10.56
CA PRO A 588 21.74 0.20 -11.49
C PRO A 588 22.29 1.62 -11.70
N VAL A 589 21.44 2.65 -11.71
CA VAL A 589 21.84 4.05 -11.92
C VAL A 589 22.70 4.54 -10.75
N ILE A 590 22.21 4.33 -9.52
CA ILE A 590 22.94 4.73 -8.30
C ILE A 590 24.29 3.99 -8.22
N THR A 591 24.30 2.71 -8.62
CA THR A 591 25.53 1.91 -8.65
C THR A 591 26.53 2.42 -9.70
N ASP A 592 26.05 2.85 -10.86
CA ASP A 592 26.87 3.47 -11.91
C ASP A 592 27.48 4.81 -11.46
N HIS A 593 26.67 5.71 -10.90
CA HIS A 593 27.15 6.99 -10.36
C HIS A 593 28.27 6.78 -9.31
N TYR A 594 28.10 5.80 -8.42
CA TYR A 594 29.14 5.44 -7.45
C TYR A 594 30.42 4.94 -8.11
N GLY A 595 30.29 4.14 -9.19
CA GLY A 595 31.42 3.75 -10.04
C GLY A 595 32.16 4.94 -10.64
N ASP A 596 31.43 5.92 -11.17
CA ASP A 596 31.99 7.13 -11.76
C ASP A 596 32.76 7.97 -10.73
N ALA A 597 32.22 8.13 -9.52
CA ALA A 597 32.90 8.83 -8.43
C ALA A 597 34.17 8.10 -7.97
N LEU A 598 34.10 6.77 -7.81
CA LEU A 598 35.28 5.93 -7.49
C LEU A 598 36.38 6.08 -8.55
N TRP A 599 36.00 6.21 -9.81
CA TRP A 599 36.95 6.40 -10.89
C TRP A 599 37.71 7.72 -10.75
N ARG A 600 36.99 8.84 -10.53
CA ARG A 600 37.59 10.18 -10.48
C ARG A 600 38.59 10.36 -9.33
N ILE A 601 38.41 9.64 -8.23
CA ILE A 601 39.34 9.63 -7.10
C ILE A 601 40.46 8.56 -7.20
N GLY A 602 40.58 7.88 -8.36
CA GLY A 602 41.66 6.92 -8.63
C GLY A 602 41.41 5.48 -8.17
N ARG A 603 40.22 5.15 -7.66
CA ARG A 603 39.84 3.78 -7.22
C ARG A 603 39.30 2.94 -8.38
N HIS A 604 40.03 2.92 -9.50
CA HIS A 604 39.59 2.34 -10.78
C HIS A 604 39.15 0.87 -10.73
N SER A 605 39.80 0.04 -9.91
CA SER A 605 39.42 -1.37 -9.78
C SER A 605 38.05 -1.55 -9.11
N GLU A 606 37.70 -0.66 -8.17
CA GLU A 606 36.41 -0.67 -7.49
C GLU A 606 35.34 -0.06 -8.39
N ALA A 607 35.67 1.00 -9.14
CA ALA A 607 34.80 1.57 -10.17
C ALA A 607 34.34 0.50 -11.18
N ARG A 608 35.27 -0.25 -11.78
CA ARG A 608 34.95 -1.36 -12.71
C ARG A 608 34.09 -2.45 -12.08
N PHE A 609 34.27 -2.71 -10.79
CA PHE A 609 33.41 -3.66 -10.08
C PHE A 609 31.98 -3.13 -9.97
N GLN A 610 31.80 -1.85 -9.63
CA GLN A 610 30.46 -1.25 -9.55
C GLN A 610 29.80 -1.13 -10.93
N TRP A 611 30.51 -0.73 -11.98
CA TRP A 611 29.97 -0.73 -13.34
C TRP A 611 29.48 -2.11 -13.80
N ARG A 612 30.27 -3.17 -13.57
CA ARG A 612 29.82 -4.55 -13.85
C ARG A 612 28.62 -4.97 -13.00
N ARG A 613 28.55 -4.50 -11.76
CA ARG A 613 27.40 -4.72 -10.90
C ARG A 613 26.17 -3.99 -11.44
N ALA A 614 26.29 -2.75 -11.90
CA ALA A 614 25.20 -2.01 -12.53
C ALA A 614 24.61 -2.80 -13.71
N LEU A 615 25.45 -3.38 -14.58
CA LEU A 615 25.00 -4.28 -15.66
C LEU A 615 24.29 -5.55 -15.18
N SER A 616 24.59 -6.03 -13.98
CA SER A 616 23.93 -7.21 -13.39
C SER A 616 22.59 -6.90 -12.69
N LEU A 617 22.20 -5.62 -12.61
CA LEU A 617 20.99 -5.14 -11.94
C LEU A 617 19.89 -4.75 -12.94
N ASP A 618 19.88 -5.37 -14.12
CA ASP A 618 18.91 -5.15 -15.20
C ASP A 618 18.70 -3.67 -15.55
N PRO A 619 19.75 -2.94 -15.96
CA PRO A 619 19.64 -1.55 -16.40
C PRO A 619 18.79 -1.42 -17.66
N ASP A 620 18.27 -0.21 -17.92
CA ASP A 620 17.72 0.09 -19.24
C ASP A 620 18.80 0.04 -20.33
N ALA A 621 18.37 0.02 -21.59
CA ALA A 621 19.27 -0.13 -22.73
C ALA A 621 20.31 1.00 -22.84
N ASN A 622 19.94 2.24 -22.52
CA ASN A 622 20.84 3.39 -22.64
C ASN A 622 21.92 3.35 -21.57
N LEU A 623 21.53 3.04 -20.32
CA LEU A 623 22.47 2.87 -19.23
C LEU A 623 23.38 1.66 -19.46
N ALA A 624 22.83 0.54 -19.96
CA ALA A 624 23.62 -0.63 -20.31
C ALA A 624 24.71 -0.30 -21.33
N GLU A 625 24.34 0.37 -22.43
CA GLU A 625 25.26 0.80 -23.47
C GLU A 625 26.35 1.74 -22.90
N SER A 626 25.96 2.79 -22.18
CA SER A 626 26.90 3.73 -21.54
C SER A 626 27.88 3.00 -20.61
N VAL A 627 27.40 2.10 -19.75
CA VAL A 627 28.26 1.37 -18.81
C VAL A 627 29.21 0.39 -19.52
N GLU A 628 28.75 -0.28 -20.58
CA GLU A 628 29.60 -1.13 -21.42
C GLU A 628 30.71 -0.31 -22.08
N GLU A 629 30.38 0.85 -22.63
CA GLU A 629 31.36 1.76 -23.22
C GLU A 629 32.38 2.28 -22.20
N LYS A 630 31.95 2.62 -20.97
CA LYS A 630 32.86 3.02 -19.87
C LYS A 630 33.86 1.90 -19.54
N LEU A 631 33.41 0.65 -19.54
CA LEU A 631 34.25 -0.53 -19.30
C LEU A 631 35.23 -0.80 -20.44
N GLU A 632 34.85 -0.53 -21.69
CA GLU A 632 35.72 -0.70 -22.86
C GLU A 632 36.78 0.40 -22.97
N ARG A 633 36.38 1.66 -22.77
CA ARG A 633 37.25 2.83 -22.86
C ARG A 633 38.12 3.02 -21.62
N ASP A 634 37.79 2.34 -20.54
CA ASP A 634 38.41 2.49 -19.22
C ASP A 634 38.40 3.95 -18.75
N LYS A 635 37.22 4.60 -18.80
CA LYS A 635 36.95 5.94 -18.26
C LYS A 635 35.43 6.21 -18.18
N PRO A 636 34.96 7.09 -17.27
CA PRO A 636 33.58 7.54 -17.23
C PRO A 636 33.27 8.44 -18.43
N ASP A 637 31.99 8.72 -18.62
CA ASP A 637 31.53 9.71 -19.60
C ASP A 637 32.07 11.11 -19.27
N GLU A 638 32.25 11.93 -20.29
CA GLU A 638 32.72 13.29 -20.10
C GLU A 638 31.66 14.12 -19.37
N LEU A 639 32.10 14.89 -18.37
CA LEU A 639 31.21 15.84 -17.69
C LEU A 639 30.65 16.81 -18.73
N ARG A 640 29.37 17.17 -18.58
CA ARG A 640 28.79 18.27 -19.34
C ARG A 640 29.55 19.53 -18.94
N THR A 641 30.48 19.97 -19.78
CA THR A 641 31.33 21.12 -19.50
C THR A 641 30.46 22.34 -19.24
N THR A 642 30.71 23.05 -18.14
CA THR A 642 30.03 24.29 -17.73
C THR A 642 30.30 25.48 -18.67
N ASP A 643 31.05 25.27 -19.76
CA ASP A 643 31.41 26.28 -20.74
C ASP A 643 30.33 26.43 -21.82
N LYS A 644 29.13 26.83 -21.40
CA LYS A 644 28.21 27.58 -22.25
C LYS A 644 28.22 29.03 -21.75
N SER A 645 29.27 29.74 -22.13
CA SER A 645 29.42 31.19 -21.94
C SER A 645 28.35 31.98 -22.69
#